data_AF-A0A6I2TRZ7-F1
#
_entry.id   AF-A0A6I2TRZ7-F1
#
_cell.length_a   1.000
_cell.length_b   1.000
_cell.length_c   1.000
_cell.angle_alpha   90.00
_cell.angle_beta   90.00
_cell.angle_gamma   90.00
#
_symmetry.space_group_name_H-M   'P 1'
#
loop_
_entity.id
_entity.type
_entity.pdbx_description
1 polymer ?
#
loop_
_entity_poly.entity_id
_entity_poly.type
_entity_poly.pdbx_seq_one_letter_code
_entity_poly.pdbx_strand_id
1 'polypeptide(L)'
;MKKKITQLRWLAATIMLVAAMVMPSAVWAQESTVTFTAKEGTVGFSNESFDKLIDGKFTSDDFTKWCLSIPSEGAYIIFSASVAVQVTGYSIVTGNDNASNPGRNPQSWAIYGCNDASADRGSESWVLIDEVTNDTKLEDLNYKRFDFTLSNPLSEKYQYFKMEITATKGASVLQMSELILTYSTCNHQWVKTDDVVAPTCTEGGYDVYKCSVCQLTKKESNNVAALGHQWVSGTVVAPTCTKDGYTPQTCSRCQAEQKIDIVKATGHQWGTDDICDVCRADNSTLSKPQNGDGSADNPYQIGTAGELYWFAGLVNGDASVCTGGVSQNKSANAVLTANITVNKDVLNANGQLNGEGDAFRKWTPIGQSFSKAYSGTFDGQGHTISGLWHWWSTDYIGLFGNNEGTIKNLGVVDSYLSGHENVGGVCGKNGGSLTNCYHTGPIYGDNHIGGVCGKNGGSLTNCYNTGNVRGNETVGGVCAYNYDSSLTNCYNTGNVQGNKTVGGVCGGTNGGSFTNCYNTGNVQRSEYVGGVCGRNDGNHPNFTNCYYLTGTADCGIGNTEDIEGFTKAVASTQFTSGEVCHLLNSGKAFGSQAWGQHLNYDEYPVLGSKYKVIRAARGDLDANGKYPYWATFSNQSSDSDLGELNVYTAKVSKGNLTLRLCPDQLIAKGEGVLVKGSSEYLNALMLNTVSETAEANNDLVATPAEPTIINAEETGHVLYRLTYNNVVTEKGLGFYLGVVKDAEGNVISNNGSQLKATPNKAYLNVTTEAATKPASAALTRGFVFSGDDETTAIDEIVIEGDAGISGSVNADGSIYNLQGQQVTAPVKGLYIKNNKKVIIK
;
A
#
# COMPACT_ATOMS: atom_id res chain seq x y z
N MET A 1 28.62 17.37 -25.29
CA MET A 1 29.50 18.22 -24.42
C MET A 1 29.89 17.56 -23.09
N LYS A 2 29.03 16.78 -22.40
CA LYS A 2 29.31 16.28 -21.02
C LYS A 2 30.59 15.43 -20.80
N LYS A 3 31.25 14.86 -21.83
CA LYS A 3 32.48 14.05 -21.68
C LYS A 3 33.81 14.84 -21.54
N LYS A 4 33.85 16.17 -21.73
CA LYS A 4 35.10 16.96 -21.55
C LYS A 4 35.33 17.50 -20.13
N ILE A 5 34.31 17.48 -19.25
CA ILE A 5 34.39 18.12 -17.92
C ILE A 5 35.09 17.23 -16.89
N THR A 6 35.01 15.90 -17.03
CA THR A 6 35.58 14.95 -16.06
C THR A 6 37.10 14.87 -16.07
N GLN A 7 37.77 15.13 -17.21
CA GLN A 7 39.24 15.09 -17.30
C GLN A 7 39.92 16.35 -16.72
N LEU A 8 39.29 17.53 -16.76
CA LEU A 8 39.86 18.74 -16.13
C LEU A 8 39.91 18.64 -14.59
N ARG A 9 38.98 17.90 -13.97
CA ARG A 9 38.94 17.76 -12.50
C ARG A 9 40.12 16.95 -11.94
N TRP A 10 40.66 15.99 -12.68
CA TRP A 10 41.86 15.25 -12.26
C TRP A 10 43.13 16.09 -12.40
N LEU A 11 43.23 16.95 -13.42
CA LEU A 11 44.41 17.81 -13.61
C LEU A 11 44.54 18.86 -12.49
N ALA A 12 43.42 19.45 -12.05
CA ALA A 12 43.42 20.46 -10.99
C ALA A 12 43.88 19.89 -9.62
N ALA A 13 43.48 18.67 -9.28
CA ALA A 13 43.83 18.05 -8.01
C ALA A 13 45.35 17.75 -7.92
N THR A 14 45.97 17.27 -9.00
CA THR A 14 47.42 16.99 -9.03
C THR A 14 48.26 18.27 -8.97
N ILE A 15 47.78 19.39 -9.53
CA ILE A 15 48.49 20.67 -9.50
C ILE A 15 48.55 21.26 -8.08
N MET A 16 47.49 21.13 -7.27
CA MET A 16 47.51 21.60 -5.88
C MET A 16 48.52 20.87 -4.99
N LEU A 17 48.80 19.58 -5.25
CA LEU A 17 49.69 18.78 -4.40
C LEU A 17 51.19 19.02 -4.68
N VAL A 18 51.53 19.58 -5.85
CA VAL A 18 52.94 19.85 -6.23
C VAL A 18 53.37 21.27 -5.85
N ALA A 19 52.44 22.23 -5.77
CA ALA A 19 52.73 23.62 -5.39
C ALA A 19 53.19 23.81 -3.92
N ALA A 20 53.09 22.77 -3.09
CA ALA A 20 53.51 22.78 -1.69
C ALA A 20 55.00 22.40 -1.48
N MET A 21 55.74 22.06 -2.54
CA MET A 21 57.18 21.78 -2.47
C MET A 21 57.94 22.72 -3.41
N VAL A 22 59.04 23.29 -2.91
CA VAL A 22 59.86 24.32 -3.58
C VAL A 22 59.13 25.65 -3.82
N MET A 23 58.76 26.34 -2.72
CA MET A 23 58.94 27.80 -2.70
C MET A 23 60.36 28.10 -2.20
N PRO A 24 61.14 28.97 -2.87
CA PRO A 24 62.30 29.61 -2.25
C PRO A 24 61.84 30.42 -1.03
N SER A 25 62.71 30.60 -0.03
CA SER A 25 62.42 31.37 1.18
C SER A 25 62.23 32.86 0.88
N ALA A 26 61.04 33.23 0.42
CA ALA A 26 60.61 34.62 0.33
C ALA A 26 60.51 35.20 1.74
N VAL A 27 61.30 36.23 2.03
CA VAL A 27 61.26 36.93 3.31
C VAL A 27 60.00 37.80 3.35
N TRP A 28 58.89 37.22 3.81
CA TRP A 28 57.61 37.91 4.01
C TRP A 28 57.68 38.89 5.18
N ALA A 29 58.39 40.01 4.98
CA ALA A 29 58.37 41.15 5.89
C ALA A 29 57.00 41.84 5.82
N GLN A 30 56.07 41.40 6.66
CA GLN A 30 54.77 42.03 6.83
C GLN A 30 54.91 43.20 7.81
N GLU A 31 54.96 44.44 7.30
CA GLU A 31 54.92 45.65 8.10
C GLU A 31 53.52 45.87 8.69
N SER A 32 53.42 46.31 9.94
CA SER A 32 52.17 46.79 10.53
C SER A 32 51.82 48.16 9.95
N THR A 33 50.72 48.27 9.20
CA THR A 33 50.15 49.56 8.79
C THR A 33 49.53 50.30 9.99
N VAL A 34 49.41 51.63 9.90
CA VAL A 34 48.65 52.39 10.90
C VAL A 34 47.17 52.08 10.69
N THR A 35 46.55 51.46 11.70
CA THR A 35 45.11 51.22 11.72
C THR A 35 44.42 52.41 12.36
N PHE A 36 43.25 52.76 11.83
CA PHE A 36 42.35 53.74 12.45
C PHE A 36 41.18 53.02 13.10
N THR A 37 40.53 53.66 14.06
CA THR A 37 39.39 53.07 14.80
C THR A 37 38.48 54.18 15.28
N ALA A 38 37.22 54.14 14.88
CA ALA A 38 36.18 55.05 15.37
C ALA A 38 35.98 54.93 16.89
N LYS A 39 35.59 56.03 17.52
CA LYS A 39 35.37 56.15 18.97
C LYS A 39 33.98 56.66 19.30
N GLU A 40 33.58 57.74 18.65
CA GLU A 40 32.33 58.45 18.87
C GLU A 40 31.89 59.11 17.55
N GLY A 41 30.62 59.47 17.41
CA GLY A 41 30.11 60.16 16.24
C GLY A 41 28.59 60.22 16.20
N THR A 42 28.06 60.93 15.22
CA THR A 42 26.61 61.00 14.99
C THR A 42 26.10 59.65 14.50
N VAL A 43 25.23 59.01 15.29
CA VAL A 43 24.63 57.71 14.97
C VAL A 43 23.82 57.80 13.67
N GLY A 44 24.03 56.84 12.77
CA GLY A 44 23.30 56.74 11.51
C GLY A 44 22.11 55.78 11.56
N PHE A 45 21.59 55.43 10.39
CA PHE A 45 20.54 54.43 10.27
C PHE A 45 21.04 53.02 10.62
N SER A 46 20.12 52.06 10.73
CA SER A 46 20.45 50.69 11.18
C SER A 46 21.47 50.02 10.25
N ASN A 47 22.61 49.60 10.82
CA ASN A 47 23.82 49.12 10.15
C ASN A 47 24.65 50.17 9.37
N GLU A 48 24.21 51.43 9.28
CA GLU A 48 24.81 52.51 8.48
C GLU A 48 25.36 53.65 9.37
N SER A 49 26.16 53.28 10.38
CA SER A 49 26.66 54.14 11.46
C SER A 49 28.13 54.59 11.28
N PHE A 50 28.53 55.65 12.01
CA PHE A 50 29.83 56.32 11.87
C PHE A 50 31.04 55.38 11.97
N ASP A 51 30.93 54.29 12.73
CA ASP A 51 31.97 53.27 12.90
C ASP A 51 32.41 52.62 11.58
N LYS A 52 31.51 52.57 10.59
CA LYS A 52 31.78 52.01 9.25
C LYS A 52 32.71 52.91 8.43
N LEU A 53 32.67 54.23 8.62
CA LEU A 53 33.39 55.22 7.81
C LEU A 53 34.93 55.05 7.85
N ILE A 54 35.42 54.30 8.84
CA ILE A 54 36.84 54.09 9.17
C ILE A 54 37.16 52.57 9.19
N ASP A 55 36.30 51.70 8.63
CA ASP A 55 36.46 50.23 8.72
C ASP A 55 37.39 49.61 7.66
N GLY A 56 37.86 50.40 6.69
CA GLY A 56 38.91 50.01 5.74
C GLY A 56 38.49 49.01 4.65
N LYS A 57 37.19 48.73 4.48
CA LYS A 57 36.70 47.87 3.39
C LYS A 57 36.41 48.67 2.11
N PHE A 58 36.89 48.18 0.97
CA PHE A 58 36.74 48.85 -0.34
C PHE A 58 35.98 48.00 -1.39
N THR A 59 35.32 46.93 -0.96
CA THR A 59 34.63 45.97 -1.83
C THR A 59 33.18 46.37 -2.10
N SER A 60 32.67 46.00 -3.27
CA SER A 60 31.29 46.24 -3.73
C SER A 60 30.19 45.70 -2.83
N ASP A 61 30.53 44.78 -1.92
CA ASP A 61 29.57 43.89 -1.26
C ASP A 61 29.13 44.42 0.12
N ASP A 62 29.68 45.56 0.56
CA ASP A 62 29.35 46.24 1.83
C ASP A 62 28.76 47.62 1.51
N PHE A 63 27.43 47.66 1.37
CA PHE A 63 26.77 48.59 0.44
C PHE A 63 26.54 50.02 0.93
N THR A 64 26.57 50.34 2.23
CA THR A 64 26.63 51.73 2.71
C THR A 64 27.18 51.75 4.12
N LYS A 65 27.90 52.82 4.45
CA LYS A 65 28.71 52.90 5.66
C LYS A 65 28.16 53.90 6.66
N TRP A 66 28.11 55.18 6.32
CA TRP A 66 27.52 56.20 7.18
C TRP A 66 26.40 56.92 6.44
N CYS A 67 25.17 56.75 6.90
CA CYS A 67 23.97 57.36 6.34
C CYS A 67 23.08 57.89 7.47
N LEU A 68 22.70 59.17 7.40
CA LEU A 68 21.93 59.82 8.45
C LEU A 68 21.18 61.06 7.95
N SER A 69 20.04 61.37 8.57
CA SER A 69 19.49 62.73 8.53
C SER A 69 20.44 63.67 9.28
N ILE A 70 20.91 64.73 8.63
CA ILE A 70 21.91 65.63 9.26
C ILE A 70 21.27 66.47 10.39
N PRO A 71 21.82 66.48 11.62
CA PRO A 71 21.32 67.33 12.70
C PRO A 71 21.49 68.83 12.40
N SER A 72 20.69 69.67 13.07
CA SER A 72 20.82 71.14 13.00
C SER A 72 22.15 71.69 13.54
N GLU A 73 22.88 70.87 14.28
CA GLU A 73 24.23 71.12 14.83
C GLU A 73 25.35 70.47 13.99
N GLY A 74 25.03 69.98 12.79
CA GLY A 74 25.94 69.22 11.93
C GLY A 74 26.12 67.76 12.38
N ALA A 75 26.89 67.02 11.60
CA ALA A 75 27.30 65.64 11.90
C ALA A 75 28.79 65.59 12.25
N TYR A 76 29.23 64.61 13.03
CA TYR A 76 30.65 64.45 13.37
C TYR A 76 31.08 62.99 13.58
N ILE A 77 32.39 62.76 13.56
CA ILE A 77 33.04 61.51 13.95
C ILE A 77 34.37 61.81 14.66
N ILE A 78 34.66 61.08 15.74
CA ILE A 78 35.94 61.03 16.44
C ILE A 78 36.55 59.64 16.26
N PHE A 79 37.83 59.58 15.89
CA PHE A 79 38.55 58.33 15.62
C PHE A 79 40.03 58.43 16.03
N SER A 80 40.67 57.30 16.30
CA SER A 80 42.08 57.23 16.72
C SER A 80 42.92 56.40 15.77
N ALA A 81 44.15 56.83 15.51
CA ALA A 81 45.20 56.01 14.93
C ALA A 81 45.87 55.09 15.98
N SER A 82 46.43 53.97 15.55
CA SER A 82 47.20 53.06 16.42
C SER A 82 48.51 53.67 16.94
N VAL A 83 49.00 54.73 16.31
CA VAL A 83 50.16 55.54 16.70
C VAL A 83 49.95 56.98 16.20
N ALA A 84 50.55 57.98 16.87
CA ALA A 84 50.50 59.37 16.40
C ALA A 84 51.14 59.54 15.00
N VAL A 85 50.39 60.08 14.05
CA VAL A 85 50.80 60.28 12.65
C VAL A 85 50.76 61.75 12.24
N GLN A 86 51.63 62.13 11.32
CA GLN A 86 51.55 63.41 10.62
C GLN A 86 50.65 63.23 9.40
N VAL A 87 49.50 63.90 9.37
CA VAL A 87 48.57 63.88 8.24
C VAL A 87 49.14 64.73 7.10
N THR A 88 49.06 64.23 5.87
CA THR A 88 49.56 64.89 4.65
C THR A 88 48.44 65.16 3.62
N GLY A 89 47.25 64.60 3.86
CA GLY A 89 46.05 64.75 3.04
C GLY A 89 44.97 63.78 3.52
N TYR A 90 43.84 63.74 2.83
CA TYR A 90 42.77 62.77 3.10
C TYR A 90 41.98 62.45 1.84
N SER A 91 41.14 61.43 1.89
CA SER A 91 40.23 61.07 0.80
C SER A 91 38.84 60.81 1.35
N ILE A 92 37.82 61.27 0.62
CA ILE A 92 36.42 60.92 0.87
C ILE A 92 35.96 59.99 -0.24
N VAL A 93 35.24 58.93 0.11
CA VAL A 93 34.55 58.04 -0.83
C VAL A 93 33.04 58.26 -0.70
N THR A 94 32.37 58.55 -1.81
CA THR A 94 30.91 58.80 -1.84
C THR A 94 30.08 57.52 -1.62
N GLY A 95 28.81 57.68 -1.23
CA GLY A 95 27.88 56.56 -0.99
C GLY A 95 27.52 55.72 -2.23
N ASN A 96 26.67 54.71 -2.07
CA ASN A 96 26.32 53.77 -3.16
C ASN A 96 25.21 54.24 -4.10
N ASP A 97 24.38 55.19 -3.66
CA ASP A 97 23.23 55.71 -4.40
C ASP A 97 23.18 57.25 -4.43
N ASN A 98 24.29 57.93 -4.12
CA ASN A 98 24.43 59.39 -4.24
C ASN A 98 24.13 59.88 -5.68
N ALA A 99 24.46 59.10 -6.72
CA ALA A 99 24.11 59.40 -8.11
C ALA A 99 22.62 59.22 -8.44
N SER A 100 21.88 58.46 -7.62
CA SER A 100 20.43 58.33 -7.70
C SER A 100 19.72 59.36 -6.80
N ASN A 101 20.44 59.95 -5.84
CA ASN A 101 19.94 60.87 -4.83
C ASN A 101 20.93 62.04 -4.64
N PRO A 102 20.99 62.97 -5.60
CA PRO A 102 21.96 64.07 -5.57
C PRO A 102 21.78 64.98 -4.35
N GLY A 103 22.86 65.66 -3.96
CA GLY A 103 22.90 66.55 -2.80
C GLY A 103 23.22 65.87 -1.46
N ARG A 104 23.37 64.53 -1.40
CA ARG A 104 23.71 63.77 -0.18
C ARG A 104 25.18 63.86 0.25
N ASN A 105 26.06 64.35 -0.62
CA ASN A 105 27.47 64.57 -0.29
C ASN A 105 27.66 65.74 0.72
N PRO A 106 28.73 65.73 1.52
CA PRO A 106 29.20 66.91 2.25
C PRO A 106 29.40 68.13 1.34
N GLN A 107 29.04 69.31 1.82
CA GLN A 107 29.32 70.61 1.20
C GLN A 107 30.34 71.42 2.01
N SER A 108 30.31 71.32 3.33
CA SER A 108 31.26 72.00 4.22
C SER A 108 31.66 71.08 5.36
N TRP A 109 32.96 71.02 5.68
CA TRP A 109 33.51 70.19 6.75
C TRP A 109 34.86 70.72 7.26
N ALA A 110 35.23 70.32 8.46
CA ALA A 110 36.54 70.56 9.05
C ALA A 110 37.12 69.26 9.64
N ILE A 111 38.45 69.13 9.60
CA ILE A 111 39.20 68.01 10.19
C ILE A 111 40.17 68.57 11.22
N TYR A 112 40.20 67.94 12.40
CA TYR A 112 41.00 68.31 13.57
C TYR A 112 41.85 67.14 14.05
N GLY A 113 42.93 67.44 14.77
CA GLY A 113 43.76 66.46 15.47
C GLY A 113 44.08 66.88 16.90
N CYS A 114 44.30 65.90 17.77
CA CYS A 114 44.82 66.10 19.12
C CYS A 114 45.63 64.87 19.60
N ASN A 115 46.27 65.02 20.76
CA ASN A 115 46.97 63.94 21.48
C ASN A 115 46.38 63.68 22.87
N ASP A 116 45.18 64.20 23.13
CA ASP A 116 44.42 64.04 24.36
C ASP A 116 43.41 62.90 24.18
N ALA A 117 43.66 61.77 24.85
CA ALA A 117 42.80 60.59 24.79
C ALA A 117 41.41 60.78 25.43
N SER A 118 41.18 61.92 26.10
CA SER A 118 39.92 62.29 26.76
C SER A 118 39.15 63.41 26.06
N ALA A 119 39.62 63.90 24.91
CA ALA A 119 38.97 64.97 24.17
C ALA A 119 37.64 64.52 23.53
N ASP A 120 36.53 64.95 24.12
CA ASP A 120 35.20 64.86 23.50
C ASP A 120 35.03 65.86 22.33
N ARG A 121 33.87 65.86 21.68
CA ARG A 121 33.55 66.75 20.54
C ARG A 121 33.82 68.24 20.82
N GLY A 122 33.52 68.72 22.04
CA GLY A 122 33.58 70.13 22.43
C GLY A 122 34.91 70.58 23.04
N SER A 123 35.86 69.66 23.27
CA SER A 123 37.15 69.96 23.90
C SER A 123 37.98 71.02 23.18
N GLU A 124 38.59 71.94 23.94
CA GLU A 124 39.55 72.93 23.42
C GLU A 124 40.90 72.29 22.98
N SER A 125 41.12 71.00 23.25
CA SER A 125 42.30 70.23 22.83
C SER A 125 42.40 70.01 21.29
N TRP A 126 41.36 70.32 20.51
CA TRP A 126 41.31 70.08 19.07
C TRP A 126 42.04 71.15 18.24
N VAL A 127 43.11 70.78 17.55
CA VAL A 127 43.81 71.64 16.58
C VAL A 127 43.26 71.41 15.18
N LEU A 128 42.88 72.47 14.47
CA LEU A 128 42.41 72.40 13.08
C LEU A 128 43.54 71.97 12.14
N ILE A 129 43.29 70.95 11.32
CA ILE A 129 44.19 70.42 10.28
C ILE A 129 43.83 70.98 8.90
N ASP A 130 42.53 70.97 8.55
CA ASP A 130 42.02 71.48 7.26
C ASP A 130 40.54 71.83 7.39
N GLU A 131 40.08 72.84 6.63
CA GLU A 131 38.67 73.26 6.55
C GLU A 131 38.28 73.47 5.09
N VAL A 132 37.14 72.90 4.70
CA VAL A 132 36.55 73.06 3.36
C VAL A 132 35.17 73.67 3.53
N THR A 133 34.93 74.79 2.86
CA THR A 133 33.62 75.46 2.81
C THR A 133 33.12 75.55 1.37
N ASN A 134 31.85 75.20 1.15
CA ASN A 134 31.20 75.21 -0.16
C ASN A 134 31.96 74.40 -1.25
N ASP A 135 32.21 73.12 -0.96
CA ASP A 135 32.91 72.20 -1.84
C ASP A 135 32.24 72.05 -3.23
N THR A 136 33.08 72.11 -4.25
CA THR A 136 32.70 71.87 -5.66
C THR A 136 33.31 70.57 -6.23
N LYS A 137 34.10 69.82 -5.45
CA LYS A 137 34.86 68.65 -5.91
C LYS A 137 34.13 67.31 -5.78
N LEU A 138 33.37 67.10 -4.70
CA LEU A 138 32.56 65.89 -4.52
C LEU A 138 31.38 65.92 -5.50
N GLU A 139 31.50 65.18 -6.60
CA GLU A 139 30.40 64.94 -7.53
C GLU A 139 29.42 63.90 -6.94
N ASP A 140 28.13 64.01 -7.29
CA ASP A 140 27.11 63.02 -6.94
C ASP A 140 27.25 61.77 -7.82
N LEU A 141 28.31 61.01 -7.55
CA LEU A 141 28.67 59.73 -8.15
C LEU A 141 28.64 58.63 -7.08
N ASN A 142 28.50 57.37 -7.48
CA ASN A 142 28.53 56.23 -6.56
C ASN A 142 29.96 55.71 -6.34
N TYR A 143 30.34 55.41 -5.10
CA TYR A 143 31.63 54.83 -4.71
C TYR A 143 32.88 55.60 -5.20
N LYS A 144 32.76 56.90 -5.49
CA LYS A 144 33.84 57.68 -6.10
C LYS A 144 34.75 58.22 -5.01
N ARG A 145 36.03 57.84 -5.06
CA ARG A 145 37.10 58.45 -4.26
C ARG A 145 37.47 59.82 -4.81
N PHE A 146 37.56 60.81 -3.91
CA PHE A 146 38.12 62.13 -4.15
C PHE A 146 39.18 62.43 -3.10
N ASP A 147 40.37 62.82 -3.54
CA ASP A 147 41.52 63.09 -2.66
C ASP A 147 41.70 64.59 -2.42
N PHE A 148 42.02 64.98 -1.19
CA PHE A 148 42.18 66.35 -0.70
C PHE A 148 43.57 66.54 -0.13
N THR A 149 44.22 67.64 -0.51
CA THR A 149 45.55 68.04 -0.03
C THR A 149 45.36 69.12 1.03
N LEU A 150 46.04 69.00 2.17
CA LEU A 150 45.86 69.95 3.28
C LEU A 150 46.25 71.38 2.87
N SER A 151 45.42 72.35 3.23
CA SER A 151 45.64 73.77 2.94
C SER A 151 46.89 74.33 3.64
N ASN A 152 47.22 73.79 4.83
CA ASN A 152 48.50 73.99 5.52
C ASN A 152 48.92 72.65 6.17
N PRO A 153 49.88 71.89 5.62
CA PRO A 153 50.34 70.64 6.22
C PRO A 153 51.13 70.92 7.51
N LEU A 154 50.55 70.57 8.66
CA LEU A 154 51.20 70.70 9.97
C LEU A 154 52.42 69.75 10.08
N SER A 155 53.46 70.20 10.79
CA SER A 155 54.61 69.36 11.16
C SER A 155 54.33 68.41 12.32
N GLU A 156 53.26 68.69 13.07
CA GLU A 156 52.90 67.98 14.30
C GLU A 156 52.27 66.61 14.02
N LYS A 157 52.36 65.70 15.00
CA LYS A 157 51.73 64.38 14.91
C LYS A 157 50.55 64.29 15.85
N TYR A 158 49.44 63.72 15.38
CA TYR A 158 48.23 63.52 16.18
C TYR A 158 47.85 62.03 16.20
N GLN A 159 47.37 61.55 17.35
CA GLN A 159 46.85 60.20 17.50
C GLN A 159 45.32 60.15 17.41
N TYR A 160 44.64 61.23 17.81
CA TYR A 160 43.19 61.34 17.81
C TYR A 160 42.76 62.39 16.79
N PHE A 161 41.64 62.14 16.12
CA PHE A 161 41.13 62.93 15.01
C PHE A 161 39.63 63.14 15.15
N LYS A 162 39.16 64.32 14.75
CA LYS A 162 37.73 64.66 14.64
C LYS A 162 37.44 65.17 13.24
N MET A 163 36.37 64.72 12.59
CA MET A 163 35.79 65.37 11.41
C MET A 163 34.40 65.89 11.77
N GLU A 164 34.10 67.13 11.41
CA GLU A 164 32.78 67.75 11.59
C GLU A 164 32.25 68.21 10.23
N ILE A 165 30.99 67.90 9.92
CA ILE A 165 30.32 68.21 8.66
C ILE A 165 29.17 69.17 8.97
N THR A 166 29.28 70.39 8.46
CA THR A 166 28.40 71.52 8.79
C THR A 166 27.34 71.80 7.72
N ALA A 167 27.50 71.24 6.51
CA ALA A 167 26.50 71.30 5.44
C ALA A 167 26.59 70.10 4.48
N THR A 168 25.46 69.73 3.88
CA THR A 168 25.33 68.82 2.71
C THR A 168 25.04 69.62 1.45
N LYS A 169 25.23 69.04 0.26
CA LYS A 169 25.01 69.72 -1.04
C LYS A 169 23.52 69.93 -1.42
N GLY A 170 22.61 69.85 -0.46
CA GLY A 170 21.18 70.19 -0.63
C GLY A 170 20.19 69.13 -0.14
N ALA A 171 20.62 67.90 0.15
CA ALA A 171 19.76 66.86 0.71
C ALA A 171 19.76 66.90 2.25
N SER A 172 18.61 66.61 2.88
CA SER A 172 18.49 66.46 4.34
C SER A 172 19.13 65.19 4.90
N VAL A 173 19.61 64.29 4.02
CA VAL A 173 20.36 63.08 4.36
C VAL A 173 21.80 63.25 3.89
N LEU A 174 22.75 62.96 4.77
CA LEU A 174 24.19 62.82 4.49
C LEU A 174 24.51 61.34 4.25
N GLN A 175 25.35 61.04 3.25
CA GLN A 175 25.77 59.67 2.99
C GLN A 175 27.19 59.55 2.42
N MET A 176 28.04 58.76 3.10
CA MET A 176 29.46 58.56 2.80
C MET A 176 29.84 57.08 2.93
N SER A 177 30.88 56.68 2.19
CA SER A 177 31.42 55.30 2.19
C SER A 177 32.70 55.17 3.03
N GLU A 178 33.67 56.08 2.92
CA GLU A 178 34.90 56.03 3.73
C GLU A 178 35.53 57.43 3.89
N LEU A 179 36.21 57.66 5.01
CA LEU A 179 37.19 58.73 5.22
C LEU A 179 38.58 58.11 5.41
N ILE A 180 39.52 58.41 4.52
CA ILE A 180 40.87 57.83 4.52
C ILE A 180 41.88 58.94 4.80
N LEU A 181 42.60 58.92 5.93
CA LEU A 181 43.72 59.84 6.14
C LEU A 181 44.96 59.36 5.39
N THR A 182 45.61 60.27 4.67
CA THR A 182 46.96 60.10 4.10
C THR A 182 47.97 60.65 5.10
N TYR A 183 49.05 59.91 5.37
CA TYR A 183 50.03 60.27 6.41
C TYR A 183 51.47 59.95 5.99
N SER A 184 52.44 60.61 6.63
CA SER A 184 53.87 60.30 6.44
C SER A 184 54.31 59.16 7.36
N THR A 185 54.98 58.15 6.80
CA THR A 185 55.74 57.14 7.56
C THR A 185 57.22 57.54 7.59
N CYS A 186 57.95 57.11 8.62
CA CYS A 186 59.40 57.29 8.64
C CYS A 186 60.09 56.23 7.78
N ASN A 187 61.30 56.51 7.30
CA ASN A 187 62.13 55.48 6.68
C ASN A 187 62.56 54.45 7.76
N HIS A 188 62.04 53.21 7.69
CA HIS A 188 62.03 52.28 8.82
C HIS A 188 63.43 51.78 9.24
N GLN A 189 63.78 51.95 10.52
CA GLN A 189 64.99 51.40 11.14
C GLN A 189 64.63 50.23 12.05
N TRP A 190 64.60 49.03 11.48
CA TRP A 190 64.19 47.80 12.14
C TRP A 190 65.23 47.24 13.10
N VAL A 191 64.88 47.15 14.39
CA VAL A 191 65.67 46.49 15.44
C VAL A 191 64.94 45.21 15.84
N LYS A 192 65.66 44.09 15.92
CA LYS A 192 65.09 42.81 16.39
C LYS A 192 64.73 42.91 17.88
N THR A 193 63.58 42.37 18.30
CA THR A 193 63.24 42.23 19.73
C THR A 193 63.60 40.83 20.24
N ASP A 194 63.49 40.61 21.55
CA ASP A 194 63.68 39.29 22.16
C ASP A 194 62.47 38.36 21.93
N ASP A 195 61.40 38.84 21.28
CA ASP A 195 60.17 38.09 21.04
C ASP A 195 60.34 37.11 19.86
N VAL A 196 60.50 35.82 20.20
CA VAL A 196 60.52 34.70 19.25
C VAL A 196 59.19 33.95 19.35
N VAL A 197 58.44 33.90 18.24
CA VAL A 197 57.16 33.18 18.17
C VAL A 197 57.40 31.75 17.67
N ALA A 198 56.92 30.78 18.44
CA ALA A 198 57.04 29.37 18.14
C ALA A 198 56.14 28.94 16.95
N PRO A 199 56.53 27.92 16.16
CA PRO A 199 55.73 27.43 15.05
C PRO A 199 54.39 26.86 15.53
N THR A 200 53.33 27.09 14.74
CA THR A 200 52.01 26.50 14.92
C THR A 200 51.82 25.32 13.94
N CYS A 201 50.61 24.77 13.83
CA CYS A 201 50.34 23.72 12.83
C CYS A 201 50.33 24.26 11.39
N THR A 202 50.08 25.56 11.21
CA THR A 202 49.83 26.21 9.91
C THR A 202 50.83 27.33 9.57
N GLU A 203 51.50 27.91 10.55
CA GLU A 203 52.52 28.95 10.37
C GLU A 203 53.86 28.52 11.01
N GLY A 204 54.97 28.85 10.35
CA GLY A 204 56.32 28.62 10.89
C GLY A 204 56.68 29.57 12.03
N GLY A 205 57.83 29.32 12.65
CA GLY A 205 58.40 30.25 13.61
C GLY A 205 58.83 31.55 12.95
N TYR A 206 58.70 32.65 13.70
CA TYR A 206 59.16 33.97 13.29
C TYR A 206 59.66 34.78 14.46
N ASP A 207 60.55 35.71 14.14
CA ASP A 207 61.09 36.70 15.07
C ASP A 207 60.40 38.05 14.84
N VAL A 208 60.24 38.84 15.90
CA VAL A 208 59.66 40.19 15.80
C VAL A 208 60.76 41.24 15.69
N TYR A 209 60.50 42.26 14.87
CA TYR A 209 61.33 43.44 14.73
C TYR A 209 60.47 44.68 14.98
N LYS A 210 61.00 45.67 15.69
CA LYS A 210 60.36 46.96 15.97
C LYS A 210 61.16 48.09 15.34
N CYS A 211 60.48 49.05 14.71
CA CYS A 211 61.13 50.23 14.17
C CYS A 211 61.50 51.18 15.33
N SER A 212 62.78 51.53 15.46
CA SER A 212 63.26 52.44 16.51
C SER A 212 62.62 53.84 16.44
N VAL A 213 62.20 54.28 15.25
CA VAL A 213 61.71 55.63 14.98
C VAL A 213 60.19 55.78 15.09
N CYS A 214 59.39 54.86 14.51
CA CYS A 214 57.92 54.93 14.54
C CYS A 214 57.25 53.89 15.46
N GLN A 215 58.02 53.01 16.11
CA GLN A 215 57.52 51.97 17.02
C GLN A 215 56.58 50.91 16.40
N LEU A 216 56.29 50.97 15.08
CA LEU A 216 55.67 49.90 14.31
C LEU A 216 56.49 48.60 14.39
N THR A 217 55.85 47.46 14.08
CA THR A 217 56.49 46.14 14.06
C THR A 217 56.43 45.49 12.68
N LYS A 218 57.35 44.55 12.43
CA LYS A 218 57.24 43.53 11.38
C LYS A 218 57.60 42.16 11.96
N LYS A 219 57.15 41.09 11.30
CA LYS A 219 57.66 39.74 11.52
C LYS A 219 58.63 39.33 10.42
N GLU A 220 59.59 38.47 10.76
CA GLU A 220 60.54 37.88 9.81
C GLU A 220 60.78 36.40 10.18
N SER A 221 60.75 35.47 9.22
CA SER A 221 60.83 34.04 9.56
C SER A 221 62.22 33.64 10.05
N ASN A 222 62.25 32.86 11.13
CA ASN A 222 63.47 32.27 11.68
C ASN A 222 63.81 30.88 11.10
N ASN A 223 63.18 30.53 9.98
CA ASN A 223 63.32 29.25 9.26
C ASN A 223 62.87 27.99 10.03
N VAL A 224 62.23 28.13 11.20
CA VAL A 224 61.54 27.01 11.85
C VAL A 224 60.25 26.72 11.10
N ALA A 225 60.14 25.57 10.46
CA ALA A 225 58.94 25.18 9.71
C ALA A 225 57.69 25.03 10.60
N ALA A 226 56.51 25.18 10.00
CA ALA A 226 55.24 24.85 10.67
C ALA A 226 55.24 23.38 11.12
N LEU A 227 54.64 23.10 12.28
CA LEU A 227 54.60 21.77 12.90
C LEU A 227 53.79 20.74 12.12
N GLY A 228 52.96 21.19 11.18
CA GLY A 228 51.96 20.37 10.50
C GLY A 228 50.83 19.91 11.43
N HIS A 229 49.83 19.25 10.86
CA HIS A 229 48.72 18.66 11.61
C HIS A 229 49.04 17.22 12.00
N GLN A 230 48.81 16.88 13.27
CA GLN A 230 48.90 15.52 13.79
C GLN A 230 47.47 14.98 13.97
N TRP A 231 46.94 14.36 12.92
CA TRP A 231 45.57 13.89 12.86
C TRP A 231 45.33 12.62 13.70
N VAL A 232 44.23 12.63 14.45
CA VAL A 232 43.70 11.47 15.18
C VAL A 232 42.30 11.19 14.63
N SER A 233 42.05 9.96 14.16
CA SER A 233 40.73 9.56 13.65
C SER A 233 39.75 9.25 14.77
N GLY A 234 38.53 9.77 14.65
CA GLY A 234 37.38 9.39 15.47
C GLY A 234 36.54 8.27 14.85
N THR A 235 35.40 7.97 15.47
CA THR A 235 34.46 6.95 15.00
C THR A 235 33.90 7.29 13.61
N VAL A 236 33.88 6.30 12.70
CA VAL A 236 33.32 6.43 11.35
C VAL A 236 31.83 6.77 11.40
N VAL A 237 31.44 7.83 10.69
CA VAL A 237 30.04 8.20 10.48
C VAL A 237 29.55 7.49 9.21
N ALA A 238 28.58 6.59 9.34
CA ALA A 238 28.00 5.88 8.20
C ALA A 238 27.21 6.83 7.27
N PRO A 239 27.16 6.58 5.95
CA PRO A 239 26.30 7.32 5.03
C PRO A 239 24.82 7.04 5.30
N THR A 240 23.97 7.99 4.95
CA THR A 240 22.51 7.83 4.92
C THR A 240 21.98 8.07 3.51
N CYS A 241 20.67 7.95 3.29
CA CYS A 241 20.03 8.24 2.01
C CYS A 241 20.31 9.66 1.48
N THR A 242 20.57 10.61 2.37
CA THR A 242 20.69 12.05 2.06
C THR A 242 21.99 12.71 2.53
N LYS A 243 22.83 12.01 3.30
CA LYS A 243 24.10 12.55 3.85
C LYS A 243 25.26 11.59 3.58
N ASP A 244 26.39 12.14 3.14
CA ASP A 244 27.64 11.40 3.00
C ASP A 244 28.15 10.91 4.37
N GLY A 245 28.69 9.70 4.40
CA GLY A 245 29.47 9.16 5.51
C GLY A 245 30.93 9.57 5.40
N TYR A 246 31.67 9.53 6.51
CA TYR A 246 33.07 9.97 6.59
C TYR A 246 33.74 9.49 7.88
N THR A 247 35.06 9.39 7.87
CA THR A 247 35.87 9.32 9.10
C THR A 247 36.23 10.75 9.53
N PRO A 248 35.82 11.22 10.72
CA PRO A 248 36.29 12.50 11.25
C PRO A 248 37.74 12.38 11.72
N GLN A 249 38.52 13.45 11.56
CA GLN A 249 39.85 13.57 12.14
C GLN A 249 40.03 14.91 12.85
N THR A 250 40.58 14.88 14.05
CA THR A 250 40.91 16.08 14.84
C THR A 250 42.43 16.16 15.02
N CYS A 251 43.01 17.33 14.86
CA CYS A 251 44.44 17.54 15.05
C CYS A 251 44.76 17.66 16.55
N SER A 252 45.53 16.72 17.10
CA SER A 252 45.86 16.68 18.54
C SER A 252 46.66 17.89 19.06
N ARG A 253 47.16 18.75 18.16
CA ARG A 253 48.00 19.92 18.46
C ARG A 253 47.23 21.25 18.44
N CYS A 254 46.20 21.39 17.60
CA CYS A 254 45.48 22.65 17.41
C CYS A 254 43.95 22.52 17.37
N GLN A 255 43.40 21.32 17.56
CA GLN A 255 41.96 21.02 17.51
C GLN A 255 41.25 21.37 16.19
N ALA A 256 41.99 21.69 15.13
CA ALA A 256 41.44 21.75 13.77
C ALA A 256 40.84 20.40 13.38
N GLU A 257 39.75 20.41 12.61
CA GLU A 257 39.03 19.20 12.19
C GLU A 257 39.04 19.04 10.66
N GLN A 258 39.02 17.79 10.19
CA GLN A 258 38.77 17.45 8.80
C GLN A 258 37.93 16.17 8.67
N LYS A 259 37.47 15.87 7.45
CA LYS A 259 36.70 14.67 7.11
C LYS A 259 37.41 13.93 5.99
N ILE A 260 37.76 12.67 6.22
CA ILE A 260 38.35 11.78 5.23
C ILE A 260 37.41 10.61 4.93
N ASP A 261 37.81 9.70 4.05
CA ASP A 261 37.07 8.48 3.70
C ASP A 261 35.59 8.73 3.33
N ILE A 262 35.34 9.78 2.55
CA ILE A 262 33.98 10.25 2.27
C ILE A 262 33.23 9.24 1.39
N VAL A 263 32.34 8.47 2.01
CA VAL A 263 31.41 7.55 1.34
C VAL A 263 30.16 8.34 0.96
N LYS A 264 29.79 8.33 -0.32
CA LYS A 264 28.62 9.06 -0.81
C LYS A 264 27.32 8.56 -0.15
N ALA A 265 26.38 9.48 0.05
CA ALA A 265 25.01 9.16 0.46
C ALA A 265 24.45 7.99 -0.37
N THR A 266 23.75 7.05 0.28
CA THR A 266 23.31 5.79 -0.34
C THR A 266 22.23 5.95 -1.40
N GLY A 267 21.64 7.16 -1.50
CA GLY A 267 20.37 7.37 -2.18
C GLY A 267 19.21 6.71 -1.44
N HIS A 268 17.99 7.01 -1.89
CA HIS A 268 16.78 6.36 -1.41
C HIS A 268 16.57 5.02 -2.12
N GLN A 269 16.07 4.03 -1.38
CA GLN A 269 15.60 2.76 -1.92
C GLN A 269 14.07 2.80 -1.82
N TRP A 270 13.40 3.13 -2.93
CA TRP A 270 11.95 3.34 -2.93
C TRP A 270 11.20 2.00 -2.94
N GLY A 271 10.23 1.87 -2.04
CA GLY A 271 9.27 0.78 -2.02
C GLY A 271 8.17 0.93 -3.07
N THR A 272 7.32 -0.10 -3.17
CA THR A 272 6.11 -0.11 -4.02
C THR A 272 5.00 0.81 -3.52
N ASP A 273 5.18 1.41 -2.34
CA ASP A 273 4.37 2.44 -1.69
C ASP A 273 4.96 3.85 -1.86
N ASP A 274 5.99 4.01 -2.72
CA ASP A 274 6.80 5.23 -2.93
C ASP A 274 7.52 5.76 -1.66
N ILE A 275 7.52 4.98 -0.58
CA ILE A 275 8.22 5.30 0.68
C ILE A 275 9.62 4.68 0.65
N CYS A 276 10.63 5.40 1.15
CA CYS A 276 12.00 4.88 1.21
C CYS A 276 12.13 3.81 2.30
N ASP A 277 12.44 2.57 1.93
CA ASP A 277 12.58 1.42 2.85
C ASP A 277 13.67 1.64 3.93
N VAL A 278 14.65 2.50 3.65
CA VAL A 278 15.80 2.77 4.55
C VAL A 278 15.56 3.97 5.47
N CYS A 279 14.76 4.98 5.07
CA CYS A 279 14.63 6.23 5.84
C CYS A 279 13.21 6.82 5.91
N ARG A 280 12.19 6.09 5.46
CA ARG A 280 10.76 6.44 5.47
C ARG A 280 10.41 7.84 4.93
N ALA A 281 11.24 8.40 4.04
CA ALA A 281 10.87 9.55 3.24
C ALA A 281 9.76 9.16 2.25
N ASP A 282 8.77 10.03 2.03
CA ASP A 282 7.71 9.88 1.03
C ASP A 282 8.18 10.55 -0.29
N ASN A 283 8.09 9.83 -1.41
CA ASN A 283 8.37 10.32 -2.77
C ASN A 283 7.15 10.16 -3.71
N SER A 284 5.97 9.80 -3.17
CA SER A 284 4.76 9.72 -3.96
C SER A 284 4.40 11.09 -4.52
N THR A 285 4.41 11.21 -5.85
CA THR A 285 3.98 12.44 -6.50
C THR A 285 2.46 12.54 -6.38
N LEU A 286 1.99 13.52 -5.59
CA LEU A 286 0.57 13.87 -5.46
C LEU A 286 0.09 14.57 -6.75
N SER A 287 0.00 13.78 -7.81
CA SER A 287 -0.23 14.21 -9.19
C SER A 287 -1.49 13.58 -9.74
N LYS A 288 -2.17 14.34 -10.60
CA LYS A 288 -3.27 13.86 -11.41
C LYS A 288 -2.88 12.60 -12.22
N PRO A 289 -3.73 11.55 -12.28
CA PRO A 289 -3.60 10.46 -13.23
C PRO A 289 -3.36 10.95 -14.66
N GLN A 290 -2.40 10.32 -15.35
CA GLN A 290 -2.06 10.71 -16.72
C GLN A 290 -3.15 10.34 -17.73
N ASN A 291 -3.93 9.31 -17.43
CA ASN A 291 -5.04 8.83 -18.25
C ASN A 291 -6.40 9.06 -17.55
N GLY A 292 -7.42 9.39 -18.35
CA GLY A 292 -8.75 9.74 -17.88
C GLY A 292 -8.95 11.24 -17.65
N ASP A 293 -10.22 11.66 -17.72
CA ASP A 293 -10.70 12.99 -17.34
C ASP A 293 -11.74 12.96 -16.22
N GLY A 294 -12.19 11.77 -15.83
CA GLY A 294 -13.16 11.55 -14.75
C GLY A 294 -14.62 11.57 -15.21
N SER A 295 -14.89 11.71 -16.51
CA SER A 295 -16.20 11.38 -17.09
C SER A 295 -16.51 9.89 -16.98
N ALA A 296 -17.75 9.50 -17.27
CA ALA A 296 -18.17 8.10 -17.27
C ALA A 296 -17.52 7.30 -18.42
N ASP A 297 -17.29 7.94 -19.57
CA ASP A 297 -16.69 7.31 -20.75
C ASP A 297 -15.15 7.23 -20.66
N ASN A 298 -14.52 8.13 -19.89
CA ASN A 298 -13.07 8.24 -19.73
C ASN A 298 -12.68 8.45 -18.25
N PRO A 299 -12.94 7.46 -17.37
CA PRO A 299 -12.67 7.55 -15.94
C PRO A 299 -11.16 7.64 -15.64
N TYR A 300 -10.81 8.24 -14.50
CA TYR A 300 -9.43 8.34 -14.04
C TYR A 300 -8.80 6.97 -13.78
N GLN A 301 -7.66 6.70 -14.40
CA GLN A 301 -6.93 5.43 -14.24
C GLN A 301 -5.92 5.56 -13.10
N ILE A 302 -6.22 4.99 -11.94
CA ILE A 302 -5.39 5.09 -10.72
C ILE A 302 -4.53 3.83 -10.62
N GLY A 303 -3.20 3.97 -10.74
CA GLY A 303 -2.24 2.88 -10.60
C GLY A 303 -1.31 3.01 -9.39
N THR A 304 -1.27 4.18 -8.75
CA THR A 304 -0.30 4.51 -7.68
C THR A 304 -0.97 5.07 -6.43
N ALA A 305 -0.27 5.04 -5.30
CA ALA A 305 -0.71 5.70 -4.07
C ALA A 305 -0.84 7.22 -4.25
N GLY A 306 0.10 7.87 -4.95
CA GLY A 306 0.06 9.32 -5.21
C GLY A 306 -1.20 9.77 -5.97
N GLU A 307 -1.60 9.01 -7.00
CA GLU A 307 -2.84 9.22 -7.75
C GLU A 307 -4.10 8.98 -6.91
N LEU A 308 -4.08 8.00 -6.01
CA LEU A 308 -5.20 7.70 -5.11
C LEU A 308 -5.43 8.83 -4.09
N TYR A 309 -4.35 9.37 -3.49
CA TYR A 309 -4.45 10.57 -2.65
C TYR A 309 -4.90 11.79 -3.46
N TRP A 310 -4.40 11.97 -4.69
CA TRP A 310 -4.89 13.04 -5.57
C TRP A 310 -6.40 12.94 -5.84
N PHE A 311 -6.92 11.74 -6.08
CA PHE A 311 -8.35 11.52 -6.29
C PHE A 311 -9.17 11.78 -5.00
N ALA A 312 -8.65 11.39 -3.84
CA ALA A 312 -9.26 11.78 -2.55
C ALA A 312 -9.28 13.31 -2.37
N GLY A 313 -8.19 13.99 -2.74
CA GLY A 313 -8.12 15.46 -2.79
C GLY A 313 -9.18 16.07 -3.72
N LEU A 314 -9.35 15.52 -4.93
CA LEU A 314 -10.31 16.00 -5.93
C LEU A 314 -11.76 15.94 -5.42
N VAL A 315 -12.15 14.83 -4.79
CA VAL A 315 -13.49 14.65 -4.22
C VAL A 315 -13.66 15.52 -2.97
N ASN A 316 -12.62 15.64 -2.13
CA ASN A 316 -12.66 16.44 -0.91
C ASN A 316 -12.48 17.95 -1.16
N GLY A 317 -12.09 18.39 -2.36
CA GLY A 317 -11.80 19.79 -2.67
C GLY A 317 -10.54 20.33 -1.98
N ASP A 318 -9.53 19.48 -1.78
CA ASP A 318 -8.31 19.84 -1.07
C ASP A 318 -7.23 20.38 -2.02
N ALA A 319 -7.08 21.71 -2.04
CA ALA A 319 -6.10 22.40 -2.88
C ALA A 319 -4.62 22.15 -2.49
N SER A 320 -4.34 21.58 -1.31
CA SER A 320 -2.97 21.17 -0.93
C SER A 320 -2.53 19.87 -1.61
N VAL A 321 -3.50 19.03 -2.00
CA VAL A 321 -3.28 17.74 -2.67
C VAL A 321 -3.58 17.82 -4.18
N CYS A 322 -4.54 18.66 -4.58
CA CYS A 322 -4.93 18.90 -5.98
C CYS A 322 -3.93 19.78 -6.74
N THR A 323 -2.69 19.28 -6.93
CA THR A 323 -1.71 19.93 -7.81
C THR A 323 -2.29 20.13 -9.22
N GLY A 324 -2.00 21.29 -9.82
CA GLY A 324 -2.54 21.68 -11.13
C GLY A 324 -3.83 22.51 -11.11
N GLY A 325 -4.35 22.91 -9.94
CA GLY A 325 -5.43 23.91 -9.84
C GLY A 325 -6.83 23.38 -10.20
N VAL A 326 -7.11 22.13 -9.87
CA VAL A 326 -8.37 21.46 -10.21
C VAL A 326 -9.45 21.70 -9.15
N SER A 327 -10.61 22.21 -9.57
CA SER A 327 -11.78 22.39 -8.70
C SER A 327 -12.35 21.06 -8.19
N GLN A 328 -13.02 21.09 -7.03
CA GLN A 328 -13.67 19.91 -6.44
C GLN A 328 -14.62 19.22 -7.45
N ASN A 329 -14.47 17.90 -7.62
CA ASN A 329 -15.39 17.09 -8.42
C ASN A 329 -15.79 15.82 -7.67
N LYS A 330 -16.95 15.87 -7.00
CA LYS A 330 -17.49 14.74 -6.23
C LYS A 330 -18.05 13.61 -7.11
N SER A 331 -18.40 13.93 -8.35
CA SER A 331 -18.92 13.02 -9.37
C SER A 331 -17.84 12.39 -10.27
N ALA A 332 -16.56 12.63 -9.99
CA ALA A 332 -15.45 12.08 -10.77
C ALA A 332 -15.46 10.55 -10.75
N ASN A 333 -15.35 9.92 -11.92
CA ASN A 333 -15.29 8.47 -12.06
C ASN A 333 -13.83 8.01 -12.10
N ALA A 334 -13.54 6.84 -11.55
CA ALA A 334 -12.20 6.26 -11.53
C ALA A 334 -12.24 4.73 -11.67
N VAL A 335 -11.14 4.19 -12.19
CA VAL A 335 -10.86 2.75 -12.25
C VAL A 335 -9.46 2.50 -11.68
N LEU A 336 -9.29 1.40 -10.94
CA LEU A 336 -7.95 0.93 -10.58
C LEU A 336 -7.32 0.19 -11.76
N THR A 337 -6.01 0.37 -11.97
CA THR A 337 -5.21 -0.34 -12.98
C THR A 337 -4.14 -1.24 -12.39
N ALA A 338 -3.97 -1.20 -11.07
CA ALA A 338 -3.07 -2.05 -10.29
C ALA A 338 -3.60 -2.22 -8.86
N ASN A 339 -3.04 -3.18 -8.12
CA ASN A 339 -3.17 -3.20 -6.67
C ASN A 339 -2.33 -2.06 -6.09
N ILE A 340 -2.87 -1.30 -5.14
CA ILE A 340 -2.20 -0.14 -4.54
C ILE A 340 -1.81 -0.46 -3.10
N THR A 341 -0.58 -0.12 -2.72
CA THR A 341 -0.11 -0.12 -1.32
C THR A 341 0.18 1.31 -0.91
N VAL A 342 -0.51 1.79 0.12
CA VAL A 342 -0.39 3.16 0.67
C VAL A 342 0.69 3.25 1.75
N ASN A 343 0.94 2.15 2.45
CA ASN A 343 2.05 1.94 3.38
C ASN A 343 2.37 0.44 3.40
N LYS A 344 3.63 0.03 3.32
CA LYS A 344 4.03 -1.35 3.67
C LYS A 344 3.86 -1.62 5.17
N ASP A 345 3.58 -2.88 5.49
CA ASP A 345 3.68 -3.46 6.84
C ASP A 345 2.87 -2.75 7.94
N VAL A 346 1.72 -2.13 7.64
CA VAL A 346 0.85 -1.47 8.65
C VAL A 346 0.38 -2.45 9.73
N LEU A 347 0.15 -3.70 9.35
CA LEU A 347 -0.20 -4.79 10.26
C LEU A 347 1.01 -5.70 10.47
N ASN A 348 1.22 -6.14 11.71
CA ASN A 348 2.14 -7.21 12.04
C ASN A 348 1.49 -8.59 11.81
N ALA A 349 2.26 -9.67 11.98
CA ALA A 349 1.80 -11.05 11.76
C ALA A 349 0.60 -11.50 12.63
N ASN A 350 0.24 -10.75 13.68
CA ASN A 350 -0.94 -10.99 14.52
C ASN A 350 -2.16 -10.13 14.12
N GLY A 351 -2.09 -9.38 13.01
CA GLY A 351 -3.14 -8.46 12.57
C GLY A 351 -3.30 -7.21 13.45
N GLN A 352 -2.25 -6.79 14.16
CA GLN A 352 -2.22 -5.59 15.00
C GLN A 352 -1.35 -4.50 14.37
N LEU A 353 -1.54 -3.23 14.74
CA LEU A 353 -0.71 -2.11 14.26
C LEU A 353 0.79 -2.38 14.53
N ASN A 354 1.61 -2.17 13.51
CA ASN A 354 3.04 -2.49 13.53
C ASN A 354 3.90 -1.28 13.91
N GLY A 355 4.07 -1.05 15.22
CA GLY A 355 4.85 0.08 15.75
C GLY A 355 4.03 1.33 16.02
N GLU A 356 4.67 2.49 15.99
CA GLU A 356 4.04 3.79 16.28
C GLU A 356 3.27 4.30 15.06
N GLY A 357 1.98 4.62 15.25
CA GLY A 357 1.08 4.94 14.14
C GLY A 357 1.54 6.12 13.28
N ASP A 358 2.08 7.17 13.90
CA ASP A 358 2.53 8.39 13.22
C ASP A 358 3.76 8.17 12.29
N ALA A 359 4.36 6.97 12.30
CA ALA A 359 5.37 6.57 11.30
C ALA A 359 4.75 6.16 9.95
N PHE A 360 3.44 5.92 9.90
CA PHE A 360 2.69 5.63 8.68
C PHE A 360 2.06 6.89 8.09
N ARG A 361 1.93 6.90 6.76
CA ARG A 361 1.18 7.93 6.05
C ARG A 361 -0.30 7.83 6.38
N LYS A 362 -0.84 8.85 7.04
CA LYS A 362 -2.26 8.94 7.39
C LYS A 362 -3.15 9.03 6.15
N TRP A 363 -4.11 8.11 6.07
CA TRP A 363 -5.14 8.12 5.03
C TRP A 363 -6.21 9.18 5.31
N THR A 364 -6.69 9.84 4.24
CA THR A 364 -7.82 10.79 4.28
C THR A 364 -8.97 10.24 3.43
N PRO A 365 -10.11 9.83 4.04
CA PRO A 365 -11.22 9.19 3.32
C PRO A 365 -11.76 10.01 2.15
N ILE A 366 -12.07 9.34 1.03
CA ILE A 366 -12.68 9.95 -0.15
C ILE A 366 -14.11 10.38 0.20
N GLY A 367 -14.39 11.68 0.20
CA GLY A 367 -15.68 12.23 0.62
C GLY A 367 -15.86 12.26 2.14
N GLN A 368 -14.90 12.86 2.86
CA GLN A 368 -14.78 12.94 4.34
C GLN A 368 -15.95 13.62 5.11
N SER A 369 -17.07 13.96 4.47
CA SER A 369 -18.23 14.60 5.12
C SER A 369 -19.50 14.52 4.27
N PHE A 370 -20.65 14.88 4.85
CA PHE A 370 -21.91 15.01 4.11
C PHE A 370 -21.81 16.00 2.93
N SER A 371 -21.18 17.17 3.12
CA SER A 371 -21.00 18.15 2.03
C SER A 371 -20.03 17.67 0.95
N LYS A 372 -19.02 16.88 1.32
CA LYS A 372 -17.98 16.33 0.42
C LYS A 372 -18.32 14.95 -0.16
N ALA A 373 -19.50 14.40 0.14
CA ALA A 373 -19.90 13.04 -0.21
C ALA A 373 -19.65 12.68 -1.68
N TYR A 374 -19.04 11.52 -1.91
CA TYR A 374 -18.71 10.99 -3.24
C TYR A 374 -19.97 10.55 -3.99
N SER A 375 -20.06 10.88 -5.28
CA SER A 375 -21.24 10.61 -6.12
C SER A 375 -20.88 10.18 -7.54
N GLY A 376 -19.66 9.68 -7.77
CA GLY A 376 -19.21 9.09 -9.04
C GLY A 376 -19.27 7.57 -9.03
N THR A 377 -18.63 6.94 -10.03
CA THR A 377 -18.35 5.50 -10.06
C THR A 377 -16.86 5.23 -9.82
N PHE A 378 -16.56 4.42 -8.81
CA PHE A 378 -15.22 3.90 -8.55
C PHE A 378 -15.22 2.37 -8.77
N ASP A 379 -14.46 1.89 -9.76
CA ASP A 379 -14.35 0.47 -10.07
C ASP A 379 -12.94 -0.05 -9.74
N GLY A 380 -12.83 -0.94 -8.76
CA GLY A 380 -11.58 -1.60 -8.43
C GLY A 380 -11.11 -2.59 -9.50
N GLN A 381 -11.97 -3.00 -10.46
CA GLN A 381 -11.69 -4.01 -11.48
C GLN A 381 -11.14 -5.35 -10.93
N GLY A 382 -11.36 -5.65 -9.65
CA GLY A 382 -10.82 -6.81 -8.95
C GLY A 382 -9.50 -6.56 -8.19
N HIS A 383 -8.93 -5.36 -8.29
CA HIS A 383 -7.74 -4.94 -7.55
C HIS A 383 -8.02 -4.67 -6.06
N THR A 384 -6.93 -4.60 -5.29
CA THR A 384 -6.94 -4.25 -3.86
C THR A 384 -6.28 -2.91 -3.58
N ILE A 385 -6.73 -2.24 -2.52
CA ILE A 385 -6.03 -1.15 -1.85
C ILE A 385 -5.58 -1.66 -0.48
N SER A 386 -4.32 -1.43 -0.13
CA SER A 386 -3.66 -1.96 1.07
C SER A 386 -2.89 -0.91 1.84
N GLY A 387 -2.65 -1.12 3.14
CA GLY A 387 -1.85 -0.21 3.96
C GLY A 387 -2.52 1.12 4.29
N LEU A 388 -3.85 1.20 4.33
CA LEU A 388 -4.53 2.38 4.85
C LEU A 388 -4.32 2.44 6.38
N TRP A 389 -3.86 3.58 6.89
CA TRP A 389 -3.75 3.83 8.32
C TRP A 389 -4.56 5.07 8.72
N HIS A 390 -5.44 4.92 9.71
CA HIS A 390 -6.16 6.03 10.34
C HIS A 390 -6.31 5.81 11.85
N TRP A 391 -6.10 6.88 12.64
CA TRP A 391 -6.17 6.85 14.10
C TRP A 391 -7.14 7.90 14.68
N TRP A 392 -8.28 7.39 15.18
CA TRP A 392 -9.28 7.99 16.09
C TRP A 392 -9.84 9.38 15.74
N SER A 393 -10.68 9.90 16.64
CA SER A 393 -11.26 11.27 16.77
C SER A 393 -12.08 11.87 15.63
N THR A 394 -12.13 11.25 14.45
CA THR A 394 -12.97 11.70 13.34
C THR A 394 -13.99 10.65 12.90
N ASP A 395 -15.14 11.14 12.42
CA ASP A 395 -16.22 10.35 11.85
C ASP A 395 -15.99 10.09 10.35
N TYR A 396 -16.84 9.23 9.74
CA TYR A 396 -16.84 8.93 8.30
C TYR A 396 -15.49 8.34 7.84
N ILE A 397 -15.11 7.21 8.42
CA ILE A 397 -13.80 6.57 8.20
C ILE A 397 -13.93 5.31 7.35
N GLY A 398 -12.99 5.16 6.43
CA GLY A 398 -12.83 4.05 5.49
C GLY A 398 -11.98 4.49 4.30
N LEU A 399 -11.94 3.68 3.24
CA LEU A 399 -11.44 4.17 1.95
C LEU A 399 -12.28 5.39 1.50
N PHE A 400 -13.61 5.27 1.59
CA PHE A 400 -14.56 6.37 1.40
C PHE A 400 -15.14 6.83 2.74
N GLY A 401 -15.40 8.13 2.89
CA GLY A 401 -16.05 8.68 4.08
C GLY A 401 -17.57 8.58 4.00
N ASN A 402 -18.15 9.25 3.01
CA ASN A 402 -19.57 9.14 2.67
C ASN A 402 -19.73 8.91 1.16
N ASN A 403 -20.40 7.82 0.78
CA ASN A 403 -20.71 7.45 -0.60
C ASN A 403 -22.21 7.60 -0.88
N GLU A 404 -22.58 8.46 -1.83
CA GLU A 404 -23.90 8.52 -2.47
C GLU A 404 -23.82 8.04 -3.95
N GLY A 405 -22.66 7.49 -4.38
CA GLY A 405 -22.36 7.00 -5.73
C GLY A 405 -22.24 5.47 -5.81
N THR A 406 -21.39 4.97 -6.71
CA THR A 406 -21.17 3.52 -6.91
C THR A 406 -19.71 3.17 -6.63
N ILE A 407 -19.47 2.22 -5.73
CA ILE A 407 -18.15 1.64 -5.48
C ILE A 407 -18.25 0.13 -5.72
N LYS A 408 -17.41 -0.42 -6.59
CA LYS A 408 -17.50 -1.83 -6.99
C LYS A 408 -16.17 -2.53 -7.20
N ASN A 409 -16.19 -3.86 -7.12
CA ASN A 409 -15.10 -4.78 -7.48
C ASN A 409 -13.77 -4.50 -6.76
N LEU A 410 -13.81 -4.27 -5.43
CA LEU A 410 -12.70 -3.66 -4.70
C LEU A 410 -12.48 -4.30 -3.32
N GLY A 411 -11.25 -4.73 -3.04
CA GLY A 411 -10.81 -5.14 -1.71
C GLY A 411 -10.05 -4.04 -0.98
N VAL A 412 -10.38 -3.80 0.29
CA VAL A 412 -9.55 -3.02 1.23
C VAL A 412 -8.90 -4.00 2.19
N VAL A 413 -7.59 -4.24 2.02
CA VAL A 413 -6.84 -5.27 2.74
C VAL A 413 -5.74 -4.65 3.60
N ASP A 414 -5.16 -5.43 4.52
CA ASP A 414 -3.92 -5.09 5.25
C ASP A 414 -3.85 -3.64 5.77
N SER A 415 -4.96 -3.18 6.35
CA SER A 415 -5.21 -1.78 6.70
C SER A 415 -5.67 -1.68 8.16
N TYR A 416 -5.23 -0.63 8.86
CA TYR A 416 -5.62 -0.36 10.25
C TYR A 416 -6.49 0.89 10.29
N LEU A 417 -7.79 0.72 10.55
CA LEU A 417 -8.77 1.80 10.51
C LEU A 417 -9.41 1.99 11.88
N SER A 418 -9.19 3.17 12.48
CA SER A 418 -9.73 3.56 13.78
C SER A 418 -10.38 4.93 13.69
N GLY A 419 -11.63 5.08 14.15
CA GLY A 419 -12.42 6.31 14.05
C GLY A 419 -13.40 6.50 15.21
N HIS A 420 -14.26 7.53 15.15
CA HIS A 420 -15.28 7.79 16.17
C HIS A 420 -16.66 7.23 15.77
N GLU A 421 -17.41 7.92 14.90
CA GLU A 421 -18.70 7.47 14.36
C GLU A 421 -18.63 7.10 12.86
N ASN A 422 -19.43 6.13 12.42
CA ASN A 422 -19.55 5.71 11.01
C ASN A 422 -18.19 5.27 10.42
N VAL A 423 -17.69 4.14 10.90
CA VAL A 423 -16.41 3.55 10.49
C VAL A 423 -16.66 2.26 9.71
N GLY A 424 -16.05 2.13 8.53
CA GLY A 424 -16.05 0.91 7.74
C GLY A 424 -14.75 0.72 6.95
N GLY A 425 -14.47 -0.51 6.52
CA GLY A 425 -13.27 -0.77 5.71
C GLY A 425 -13.33 -0.10 4.34
N VAL A 426 -14.47 -0.29 3.66
CA VAL A 426 -14.72 0.29 2.33
C VAL A 426 -15.32 1.69 2.44
N CYS A 427 -16.29 1.91 3.34
CA CYS A 427 -17.00 3.18 3.43
C CYS A 427 -17.54 3.51 4.83
N GLY A 428 -17.35 4.73 5.34
CA GLY A 428 -17.93 5.16 6.62
C GLY A 428 -19.47 5.16 6.62
N LYS A 429 -20.07 5.91 5.68
CA LYS A 429 -21.51 5.92 5.39
C LYS A 429 -21.77 5.63 3.90
N ASN A 430 -22.60 4.64 3.60
CA ASN A 430 -23.13 4.40 2.26
C ASN A 430 -24.61 4.81 2.17
N GLY A 431 -24.94 5.80 1.34
CA GLY A 431 -26.30 5.98 0.77
C GLY A 431 -26.40 5.57 -0.71
N GLY A 432 -25.26 5.33 -1.36
CA GLY A 432 -25.17 4.80 -2.73
C GLY A 432 -25.15 3.27 -2.80
N SER A 433 -24.34 2.72 -3.69
CA SER A 433 -24.18 1.26 -3.83
C SER A 433 -22.74 0.79 -3.59
N LEU A 434 -22.61 -0.32 -2.87
CA LEU A 434 -21.38 -1.12 -2.72
C LEU A 434 -21.63 -2.49 -3.36
N THR A 435 -20.83 -2.89 -4.36
CA THR A 435 -21.03 -4.16 -5.09
C THR A 435 -19.73 -4.93 -5.31
N ASN A 436 -19.66 -6.19 -4.88
CA ASN A 436 -18.43 -6.99 -4.93
C ASN A 436 -17.25 -6.32 -4.16
N CYS A 437 -17.54 -5.72 -3.00
CA CYS A 437 -16.57 -4.98 -2.19
C CYS A 437 -16.30 -5.67 -0.85
N TYR A 438 -15.04 -5.70 -0.40
CA TYR A 438 -14.68 -6.46 0.79
C TYR A 438 -13.57 -5.85 1.65
N HIS A 439 -13.45 -6.37 2.87
CA HIS A 439 -12.46 -5.91 3.86
C HIS A 439 -11.82 -7.06 4.66
N THR A 440 -10.53 -6.93 5.01
CA THR A 440 -9.78 -7.97 5.74
C THR A 440 -8.97 -7.49 6.97
N GLY A 441 -8.77 -6.18 7.15
CA GLY A 441 -7.98 -5.62 8.26
C GLY A 441 -8.73 -5.52 9.60
N PRO A 442 -8.10 -5.07 10.69
CA PRO A 442 -8.81 -4.73 11.92
C PRO A 442 -9.49 -3.34 11.82
N ILE A 443 -10.72 -3.24 12.34
CA ILE A 443 -11.47 -1.98 12.46
C ILE A 443 -11.80 -1.68 13.92
N TYR A 444 -11.64 -0.42 14.32
CA TYR A 444 -11.93 0.10 15.65
C TYR A 444 -12.78 1.38 15.61
N GLY A 445 -13.61 1.58 16.62
CA GLY A 445 -14.20 2.89 16.91
C GLY A 445 -15.15 2.90 18.09
N ASP A 446 -16.03 3.91 18.17
CA ASP A 446 -17.05 4.00 19.22
C ASP A 446 -18.43 3.53 18.72
N ASN A 447 -18.99 4.20 17.70
CA ASN A 447 -20.37 3.94 17.24
C ASN A 447 -20.49 3.82 15.71
N HIS A 448 -21.48 3.06 15.27
CA HIS A 448 -21.68 2.67 13.87
C HIS A 448 -20.39 2.09 13.23
N ILE A 449 -19.86 1.01 13.82
CA ILE A 449 -18.62 0.35 13.42
C ILE A 449 -18.90 -0.94 12.62
N GLY A 450 -18.61 -0.96 11.32
CA GLY A 450 -18.91 -2.07 10.42
C GLY A 450 -17.68 -2.60 9.69
N GLY A 451 -17.65 -3.87 9.28
CA GLY A 451 -16.51 -4.39 8.50
C GLY A 451 -16.40 -3.80 7.09
N VAL A 452 -17.51 -3.77 6.34
CA VAL A 452 -17.58 -3.14 5.01
C VAL A 452 -17.98 -1.67 5.12
N CYS A 453 -19.07 -1.36 5.82
CA CYS A 453 -19.48 0.02 6.05
C CYS A 453 -20.08 0.31 7.43
N GLY A 454 -19.80 1.48 8.00
CA GLY A 454 -20.36 1.87 9.30
C GLY A 454 -21.88 1.97 9.26
N LYS A 455 -22.41 2.83 8.39
CA LYS A 455 -23.86 3.03 8.22
C LYS A 455 -24.30 2.84 6.78
N ASN A 456 -25.33 2.04 6.56
CA ASN A 456 -25.98 1.87 5.27
C ASN A 456 -27.36 2.55 5.24
N GLY A 457 -27.64 3.23 4.14
CA GLY A 457 -28.92 3.77 3.70
C GLY A 457 -29.07 3.67 2.17
N GLY A 458 -28.36 2.70 1.57
CA GLY A 458 -28.35 2.37 0.15
C GLY A 458 -28.21 0.85 -0.03
N SER A 459 -27.52 0.36 -1.05
CA SER A 459 -27.39 -1.09 -1.30
C SER A 459 -26.00 -1.67 -1.02
N LEU A 460 -25.97 -2.85 -0.39
CA LEU A 460 -24.81 -3.74 -0.34
C LEU A 460 -25.12 -5.03 -1.09
N THR A 461 -24.30 -5.40 -2.07
CA THR A 461 -24.48 -6.63 -2.86
C THR A 461 -23.15 -7.37 -3.02
N ASN A 462 -23.12 -8.66 -2.69
CA ASN A 462 -21.91 -9.50 -2.75
C ASN A 462 -20.73 -8.91 -1.93
N CYS A 463 -21.03 -8.27 -0.78
CA CYS A 463 -20.02 -7.59 0.03
C CYS A 463 -19.68 -8.38 1.30
N TYR A 464 -18.41 -8.40 1.71
CA TYR A 464 -17.99 -9.26 2.83
C TYR A 464 -16.84 -8.72 3.68
N ASN A 465 -16.73 -9.27 4.89
CA ASN A 465 -15.65 -8.96 5.82
C ASN A 465 -15.02 -10.24 6.40
N THR A 466 -13.69 -10.24 6.48
CA THR A 466 -12.90 -11.27 7.18
C THR A 466 -12.09 -10.69 8.36
N GLY A 467 -12.04 -9.36 8.46
CA GLY A 467 -11.28 -8.65 9.48
C GLY A 467 -11.99 -8.54 10.83
N ASN A 468 -11.23 -8.38 11.92
CA ASN A 468 -11.84 -8.22 13.25
C ASN A 468 -12.46 -6.81 13.39
N VAL A 469 -13.74 -6.74 13.78
CA VAL A 469 -14.49 -5.49 13.92
C VAL A 469 -14.80 -5.25 15.39
N ARG A 470 -14.35 -4.12 15.95
CA ARG A 470 -14.56 -3.79 17.37
C ARG A 470 -15.06 -2.36 17.57
N GLY A 471 -16.22 -2.21 18.19
CA GLY A 471 -16.76 -0.91 18.61
C GLY A 471 -17.12 -0.86 20.09
N ASN A 472 -17.96 0.10 20.44
CA ASN A 472 -18.54 0.28 21.78
C ASN A 472 -20.07 0.15 21.72
N GLU A 473 -20.74 1.03 20.97
CA GLU A 473 -22.19 1.03 20.82
C GLU A 473 -22.69 -0.01 19.78
N THR A 474 -22.88 0.41 18.53
CA THR A 474 -23.44 -0.44 17.46
C THR A 474 -22.32 -0.98 16.57
N VAL A 475 -22.23 -2.31 16.45
CA VAL A 475 -21.15 -3.01 15.74
C VAL A 475 -21.70 -4.13 14.85
N GLY A 476 -21.23 -4.24 13.61
CA GLY A 476 -21.67 -5.31 12.70
C GLY A 476 -20.56 -5.86 11.81
N GLY A 477 -20.57 -7.17 11.55
CA GLY A 477 -19.52 -7.79 10.72
C GLY A 477 -19.48 -7.26 9.29
N VAL A 478 -20.62 -7.00 8.64
CA VAL A 478 -20.69 -6.35 7.31
C VAL A 478 -21.02 -4.87 7.45
N CYS A 479 -22.11 -4.52 8.14
CA CYS A 479 -22.43 -3.11 8.42
C CYS A 479 -22.96 -2.87 9.82
N ALA A 480 -22.68 -1.72 10.43
CA ALA A 480 -23.13 -1.48 11.80
C ALA A 480 -24.62 -1.15 11.87
N TYR A 481 -25.12 -0.25 11.04
CA TYR A 481 -26.55 0.11 11.04
C TYR A 481 -27.12 0.19 9.63
N ASN A 482 -28.22 -0.54 9.38
CA ASN A 482 -28.94 -0.55 8.12
C ASN A 482 -30.26 0.24 8.22
N TYR A 483 -30.38 1.33 7.47
CA TYR A 483 -31.52 2.23 7.48
C TYR A 483 -32.47 1.95 6.30
N ASP A 484 -33.53 1.18 6.57
CA ASP A 484 -34.57 0.74 5.61
C ASP A 484 -34.04 0.33 4.21
N SER A 485 -32.98 -0.49 4.21
CA SER A 485 -32.10 -0.70 3.05
C SER A 485 -31.77 -2.18 2.82
N SER A 486 -31.16 -2.50 1.66
CA SER A 486 -30.94 -3.90 1.24
C SER A 486 -29.49 -4.39 1.41
N LEU A 487 -29.35 -5.55 2.06
CA LEU A 487 -28.15 -6.38 2.04
C LEU A 487 -28.45 -7.67 1.27
N THR A 488 -27.71 -7.95 0.21
CA THR A 488 -27.87 -9.17 -0.61
C THR A 488 -26.55 -9.89 -0.78
N ASN A 489 -26.55 -11.21 -0.56
CA ASN A 489 -25.36 -12.07 -0.69
C ASN A 489 -24.15 -11.57 0.15
N CYS A 490 -24.38 -11.08 1.37
CA CYS A 490 -23.32 -10.47 2.19
C CYS A 490 -22.90 -11.39 3.34
N TYR A 491 -21.60 -11.45 3.68
CA TYR A 491 -21.13 -12.33 4.76
C TYR A 491 -20.00 -11.80 5.62
N ASN A 492 -19.87 -12.39 6.82
CA ASN A 492 -18.80 -12.12 7.76
C ASN A 492 -18.15 -13.42 8.27
N THR A 493 -16.82 -13.39 8.37
CA THR A 493 -15.98 -14.43 9.00
C THR A 493 -15.10 -13.87 10.12
N GLY A 494 -14.89 -12.55 10.18
CA GLY A 494 -14.09 -11.90 11.22
C GLY A 494 -14.82 -11.77 12.56
N ASN A 495 -14.10 -11.71 13.68
CA ASN A 495 -14.76 -11.62 14.99
C ASN A 495 -15.37 -10.23 15.21
N VAL A 496 -16.58 -10.18 15.77
CA VAL A 496 -17.34 -8.93 15.98
C VAL A 496 -17.53 -8.70 17.48
N GLN A 497 -17.08 -7.54 17.97
CA GLN A 497 -17.09 -7.21 19.40
C GLN A 497 -17.63 -5.79 19.66
N GLY A 498 -18.46 -5.63 20.69
CA GLY A 498 -18.94 -4.33 21.14
C GLY A 498 -19.15 -4.29 22.65
N ASN A 499 -20.09 -3.45 23.10
CA ASN A 499 -20.65 -3.49 24.45
C ASN A 499 -22.19 -3.37 24.48
N LYS A 500 -22.86 -2.90 23.41
CA LYS A 500 -24.30 -2.54 23.44
C LYS A 500 -25.18 -3.25 22.40
N THR A 501 -24.85 -3.15 21.11
CA THR A 501 -25.59 -3.82 20.02
C THR A 501 -24.61 -4.43 19.02
N VAL A 502 -24.58 -5.76 18.89
CA VAL A 502 -23.56 -6.46 18.09
C VAL A 502 -24.21 -7.56 17.26
N GLY A 503 -23.95 -7.57 15.95
CA GLY A 503 -24.45 -8.62 15.06
C GLY A 503 -23.44 -9.13 14.04
N GLY A 504 -23.51 -10.43 13.76
CA GLY A 504 -22.57 -11.12 12.87
C GLY A 504 -22.56 -10.55 11.44
N VAL A 505 -23.71 -10.17 10.88
CA VAL A 505 -23.80 -9.47 9.59
C VAL A 505 -24.09 -7.98 9.80
N CYS A 506 -25.09 -7.65 10.63
CA CYS A 506 -25.53 -6.28 10.85
C CYS A 506 -25.67 -5.94 12.34
N GLY A 507 -25.18 -4.79 12.80
CA GLY A 507 -25.35 -4.38 14.19
C GLY A 507 -26.83 -4.11 14.53
N GLY A 508 -27.43 -3.10 13.89
CA GLY A 508 -28.83 -2.75 14.09
C GLY A 508 -29.56 -2.38 12.80
N THR A 509 -30.89 -2.43 12.81
CA THR A 509 -31.72 -1.99 11.66
C THR A 509 -33.12 -1.55 12.08
N ASN A 510 -33.74 -0.69 11.26
CA ASN A 510 -35.13 -0.25 11.40
C ASN A 510 -36.05 -0.72 10.26
N GLY A 511 -35.56 -1.52 9.30
CA GLY A 511 -36.34 -1.92 8.12
C GLY A 511 -35.51 -2.62 7.04
N GLY A 512 -36.00 -2.56 5.80
CA GLY A 512 -35.30 -3.08 4.62
C GLY A 512 -35.36 -4.61 4.46
N SER A 513 -34.30 -5.16 3.85
CA SER A 513 -34.20 -6.59 3.53
C SER A 513 -32.78 -7.13 3.63
N PHE A 514 -32.68 -8.38 4.07
CA PHE A 514 -31.44 -9.12 4.26
C PHE A 514 -31.62 -10.48 3.59
N THR A 515 -30.95 -10.70 2.47
CA THR A 515 -31.22 -11.85 1.58
C THR A 515 -29.95 -12.61 1.28
N ASN A 516 -29.93 -13.91 1.55
CA ASN A 516 -28.77 -14.79 1.34
C ASN A 516 -27.51 -14.31 2.09
N CYS A 517 -27.65 -13.91 3.35
CA CYS A 517 -26.51 -13.43 4.15
C CYS A 517 -26.05 -14.48 5.17
N TYR A 518 -24.76 -14.53 5.52
CA TYR A 518 -24.31 -15.42 6.60
C TYR A 518 -23.20 -14.88 7.49
N ASN A 519 -23.08 -15.46 8.69
CA ASN A 519 -21.97 -15.21 9.60
C ASN A 519 -21.32 -16.52 10.11
N THR A 520 -20.00 -16.54 10.15
CA THR A 520 -19.19 -17.56 10.83
C THR A 520 -18.20 -16.97 11.84
N GLY A 521 -18.07 -15.63 11.88
CA GLY A 521 -17.26 -14.93 12.88
C GLY A 521 -17.91 -14.94 14.26
N ASN A 522 -17.11 -15.08 15.32
CA ASN A 522 -17.60 -15.08 16.69
C ASN A 522 -18.16 -13.70 17.08
N VAL A 523 -19.35 -13.65 17.68
CA VAL A 523 -20.08 -12.42 18.02
C VAL A 523 -20.18 -12.31 19.55
N GLN A 524 -19.50 -11.33 20.16
CA GLN A 524 -19.36 -11.30 21.63
C GLN A 524 -19.47 -9.90 22.24
N ARG A 525 -19.86 -9.87 23.53
CA ARG A 525 -20.01 -8.70 24.42
C ARG A 525 -21.04 -7.69 23.90
N SER A 526 -22.25 -7.74 24.43
CA SER A 526 -23.34 -6.83 24.07
C SER A 526 -24.50 -6.91 25.06
N GLU A 527 -25.41 -5.93 25.04
CA GLU A 527 -26.78 -6.09 25.57
C GLU A 527 -27.62 -6.94 24.61
N TYR A 528 -27.44 -6.73 23.30
CA TYR A 528 -28.10 -7.47 22.22
C TYR A 528 -27.06 -8.13 21.30
N VAL A 529 -27.00 -9.46 21.27
CA VAL A 529 -26.07 -10.27 20.44
C VAL A 529 -26.88 -11.09 19.45
N GLY A 530 -26.63 -10.95 18.15
CA GLY A 530 -27.27 -11.81 17.13
C GLY A 530 -26.30 -12.36 16.09
N GLY A 531 -26.46 -13.63 15.73
CA GLY A 531 -25.66 -14.31 14.72
C GLY A 531 -25.76 -13.65 13.34
N VAL A 532 -26.90 -13.03 13.01
CA VAL A 532 -27.09 -12.25 11.79
C VAL A 532 -27.27 -10.77 12.12
N CYS A 533 -28.21 -10.41 13.00
CA CYS A 533 -28.50 -9.03 13.34
C CYS A 533 -28.50 -8.78 14.86
N GLY A 534 -27.78 -7.78 15.36
CA GLY A 534 -27.78 -7.47 16.79
C GLY A 534 -29.14 -7.00 17.30
N ARG A 535 -29.80 -6.08 16.57
CA ARG A 535 -31.11 -5.55 16.96
C ARG A 535 -31.95 -5.10 15.76
N ASN A 536 -33.21 -5.55 15.70
CA ASN A 536 -34.22 -4.99 14.81
C ASN A 536 -35.24 -4.14 15.59
N ASP A 537 -35.34 -2.86 15.23
CA ASP A 537 -36.39 -1.92 15.68
C ASP A 537 -37.51 -1.72 14.65
N GLY A 538 -37.44 -2.37 13.48
CA GLY A 538 -38.43 -2.27 12.41
C GLY A 538 -39.66 -3.16 12.59
N ASN A 539 -40.81 -2.74 12.03
CA ASN A 539 -42.04 -3.54 11.97
C ASN A 539 -41.88 -4.71 10.98
N HIS A 540 -41.32 -5.82 11.47
CA HIS A 540 -40.98 -7.05 10.75
C HIS A 540 -39.87 -6.89 9.68
N PRO A 541 -38.64 -7.34 9.96
CA PRO A 541 -37.52 -7.28 9.03
C PRO A 541 -37.58 -8.43 8.02
N ASN A 542 -37.33 -8.13 6.74
CA ASN A 542 -37.29 -9.15 5.68
C ASN A 542 -35.93 -9.87 5.66
N PHE A 543 -35.61 -10.64 6.70
CA PHE A 543 -34.55 -11.66 6.62
C PHE A 543 -35.04 -12.84 5.79
N THR A 544 -34.23 -13.31 4.84
CA THR A 544 -34.55 -14.45 3.98
C THR A 544 -33.28 -15.21 3.66
N ASN A 545 -33.28 -16.52 3.93
CA ASN A 545 -32.11 -17.39 3.76
C ASN A 545 -30.86 -16.82 4.44
N CYS A 546 -31.02 -16.40 5.70
CA CYS A 546 -29.96 -15.85 6.53
C CYS A 546 -29.47 -16.85 7.59
N TYR A 547 -28.17 -17.14 7.59
CA TYR A 547 -27.59 -18.24 8.36
C TYR A 547 -26.48 -17.78 9.31
N TYR A 548 -26.28 -18.49 10.41
CA TYR A 548 -25.11 -18.29 11.25
C TYR A 548 -24.58 -19.61 11.83
N LEU A 549 -23.28 -19.68 12.07
CA LEU A 549 -22.62 -20.87 12.60
C LEU A 549 -23.05 -21.12 14.06
N THR A 550 -23.53 -22.33 14.35
CA THR A 550 -23.91 -22.73 15.71
C THR A 550 -22.74 -22.51 16.69
N GLY A 551 -22.97 -21.70 17.73
CA GLY A 551 -21.97 -21.35 18.74
C GLY A 551 -21.25 -20.00 18.53
N THR A 552 -21.51 -19.26 17.43
CA THR A 552 -20.99 -17.88 17.30
C THR A 552 -21.87 -16.82 17.95
N ALA A 553 -23.11 -17.15 18.27
CA ALA A 553 -24.12 -16.34 18.94
C ALA A 553 -25.25 -17.24 19.48
N ASP A 554 -26.05 -16.75 20.43
CA ASP A 554 -27.13 -17.53 21.06
C ASP A 554 -28.41 -17.59 20.20
N CYS A 555 -28.76 -16.49 19.50
CA CYS A 555 -29.86 -16.42 18.53
C CYS A 555 -29.40 -15.67 17.25
N GLY A 556 -30.19 -15.70 16.17
CA GLY A 556 -29.88 -14.98 14.93
C GLY A 556 -30.18 -13.47 14.97
N ILE A 557 -31.18 -13.05 15.77
CA ILE A 557 -31.59 -11.65 15.95
C ILE A 557 -31.56 -11.32 17.44
N GLY A 558 -30.62 -10.49 17.89
CA GLY A 558 -30.29 -10.34 19.32
C GLY A 558 -31.34 -9.69 20.22
N ASN A 559 -32.46 -9.21 19.69
CA ASN A 559 -33.61 -8.71 20.46
C ASN A 559 -34.91 -9.53 20.26
N THR A 560 -34.83 -10.71 19.65
CA THR A 560 -35.93 -11.68 19.58
C THR A 560 -35.43 -13.10 19.87
N GLU A 561 -36.34 -14.05 20.07
CA GLU A 561 -36.01 -15.47 19.91
C GLU A 561 -35.74 -15.78 18.41
N ASP A 562 -35.11 -16.92 18.12
CA ASP A 562 -34.76 -17.30 16.74
C ASP A 562 -36.02 -17.88 16.04
N ILE A 563 -36.76 -17.00 15.36
CA ILE A 563 -38.02 -17.35 14.67
C ILE A 563 -37.69 -18.03 13.33
N GLU A 564 -38.07 -19.29 13.20
CA GLU A 564 -37.79 -20.09 12.01
C GLU A 564 -38.37 -19.46 10.74
N GLY A 565 -37.51 -19.29 9.73
CA GLY A 565 -37.82 -18.65 8.45
C GLY A 565 -37.07 -17.33 8.24
N PHE A 566 -36.79 -16.58 9.31
CA PHE A 566 -36.02 -15.32 9.24
C PHE A 566 -34.52 -15.61 9.30
N THR A 567 -34.05 -16.15 10.42
CA THR A 567 -32.66 -16.52 10.68
C THR A 567 -32.56 -17.98 11.10
N LYS A 568 -31.40 -18.61 10.90
CA LYS A 568 -31.20 -20.01 11.31
C LYS A 568 -29.76 -20.32 11.69
N ALA A 569 -29.58 -20.84 12.90
CA ALA A 569 -28.36 -21.52 13.31
C ALA A 569 -28.12 -22.78 12.45
N VAL A 570 -26.91 -22.95 11.93
CA VAL A 570 -26.51 -24.14 11.16
C VAL A 570 -25.14 -24.65 11.61
N ALA A 571 -24.99 -25.97 11.66
CA ALA A 571 -23.74 -26.61 12.09
C ALA A 571 -22.63 -26.46 11.04
N SER A 572 -21.36 -26.54 11.45
CA SER A 572 -20.21 -26.55 10.55
C SER A 572 -20.31 -27.63 9.47
N THR A 573 -20.85 -28.80 9.79
CA THR A 573 -21.11 -29.88 8.82
C THR A 573 -22.07 -29.46 7.70
N GLN A 574 -23.09 -28.64 8.00
CA GLN A 574 -24.03 -28.11 6.99
C GLN A 574 -23.41 -26.99 6.15
N PHE A 575 -22.47 -26.22 6.71
CA PHE A 575 -21.64 -25.30 5.93
C PHE A 575 -20.72 -26.07 4.96
N THR A 576 -20.03 -27.11 5.42
CA THR A 576 -19.09 -27.90 4.59
C THR A 576 -19.77 -28.78 3.53
N SER A 577 -21.05 -29.14 3.71
CA SER A 577 -21.76 -30.08 2.84
C SER A 577 -22.23 -29.49 1.51
N GLY A 578 -22.19 -28.17 1.35
CA GLY A 578 -22.83 -27.47 0.24
C GLY A 578 -24.31 -27.13 0.47
N GLU A 579 -24.94 -27.60 1.55
CA GLU A 579 -26.35 -27.30 1.86
C GLU A 579 -26.57 -25.79 1.98
N VAL A 580 -25.74 -25.12 2.80
CA VAL A 580 -25.84 -23.66 2.97
C VAL A 580 -25.54 -22.93 1.66
N CYS A 581 -24.58 -23.39 0.85
CA CYS A 581 -24.31 -22.80 -0.47
C CYS A 581 -25.51 -22.93 -1.45
N HIS A 582 -26.26 -24.04 -1.39
CA HIS A 582 -27.46 -24.21 -2.19
C HIS A 582 -28.61 -23.31 -1.68
N LEU A 583 -28.82 -23.25 -0.37
CA LEU A 583 -29.86 -22.43 0.25
C LEU A 583 -29.63 -20.92 0.03
N LEU A 584 -28.39 -20.45 0.18
CA LEU A 584 -27.96 -19.08 -0.15
C LEU A 584 -28.14 -18.73 -1.63
N ASN A 585 -28.26 -19.71 -2.52
CA ASN A 585 -28.61 -19.45 -3.92
C ASN A 585 -30.13 -19.37 -4.17
N SER A 586 -31.00 -19.56 -3.17
CA SER A 586 -32.46 -19.36 -3.30
C SER A 586 -33.12 -20.06 -4.50
N GLY A 587 -32.61 -21.24 -4.91
CA GLY A 587 -33.11 -21.96 -6.09
C GLY A 587 -32.82 -21.28 -7.44
N LYS A 588 -31.88 -20.33 -7.51
CA LYS A 588 -31.38 -19.76 -8.78
C LYS A 588 -30.85 -20.87 -9.70
N ALA A 589 -31.10 -20.71 -11.00
CA ALA A 589 -30.61 -21.63 -12.02
C ALA A 589 -29.07 -21.70 -12.04
N PHE A 590 -28.53 -22.83 -12.50
CA PHE A 590 -27.10 -23.04 -12.68
C PHE A 590 -26.46 -21.92 -13.52
N GLY A 591 -25.17 -21.64 -13.30
CA GLY A 591 -24.47 -20.47 -13.83
C GLY A 591 -24.88 -19.14 -13.16
N SER A 592 -26.18 -18.87 -12.98
CA SER A 592 -26.70 -17.62 -12.36
C SER A 592 -26.52 -17.50 -10.84
N GLN A 593 -25.83 -18.47 -10.23
CA GLN A 593 -25.58 -18.60 -8.81
C GLN A 593 -24.45 -17.67 -8.32
N ALA A 594 -24.77 -16.73 -7.43
CA ALA A 594 -23.78 -15.85 -6.81
C ALA A 594 -22.81 -16.62 -5.88
N TRP A 595 -23.29 -17.68 -5.25
CA TRP A 595 -22.53 -18.52 -4.33
C TRP A 595 -22.06 -19.81 -5.00
N GLY A 596 -20.81 -20.21 -4.74
CA GLY A 596 -20.27 -21.53 -5.04
C GLY A 596 -19.47 -22.08 -3.87
N GLN A 597 -19.05 -23.34 -3.93
CA GLN A 597 -18.24 -23.98 -2.91
C GLN A 597 -17.47 -25.18 -3.50
N HIS A 598 -16.16 -25.22 -3.28
CA HIS A 598 -15.33 -26.38 -3.60
C HIS A 598 -15.43 -27.42 -2.47
N LEU A 599 -16.47 -28.26 -2.52
CA LEU A 599 -16.74 -29.30 -1.53
C LEU A 599 -15.48 -30.14 -1.23
N ASN A 600 -15.24 -30.42 0.05
CA ASN A 600 -14.00 -31.02 0.62
C ASN A 600 -12.75 -30.11 0.64
N TYR A 601 -12.84 -28.85 0.22
CA TYR A 601 -11.74 -27.87 0.29
C TYR A 601 -12.18 -26.53 0.91
N ASP A 602 -13.31 -25.98 0.45
CA ASP A 602 -13.90 -24.74 0.98
C ASP A 602 -14.77 -25.08 2.20
N GLU A 603 -14.38 -24.63 3.40
CA GLU A 603 -15.18 -24.84 4.62
C GLU A 603 -16.57 -24.18 4.57
N TYR A 604 -16.69 -23.06 3.83
CA TYR A 604 -17.88 -22.22 3.77
C TYR A 604 -18.19 -21.80 2.31
N PRO A 605 -19.43 -21.37 2.00
CA PRO A 605 -19.80 -20.84 0.69
C PRO A 605 -19.00 -19.60 0.30
N VAL A 606 -18.49 -19.56 -0.94
CA VAL A 606 -17.61 -18.52 -1.47
C VAL A 606 -18.33 -17.72 -2.56
N LEU A 607 -18.38 -16.40 -2.41
CA LEU A 607 -18.91 -15.48 -3.43
C LEU A 607 -18.12 -15.56 -4.74
N GLY A 608 -18.82 -15.58 -5.86
CA GLY A 608 -18.20 -15.57 -7.20
C GLY A 608 -17.45 -16.86 -7.56
N SER A 609 -17.38 -17.86 -6.66
CA SER A 609 -16.66 -19.11 -6.91
C SER A 609 -17.17 -19.82 -8.18
N LYS A 610 -16.23 -20.36 -8.95
CA LYS A 610 -16.50 -21.15 -10.17
C LYS A 610 -17.14 -22.51 -9.87
N TYR A 611 -17.03 -23.00 -8.64
CA TYR A 611 -17.56 -24.30 -8.22
C TYR A 611 -19.03 -24.14 -7.80
N LYS A 612 -19.95 -24.09 -8.76
CA LYS A 612 -21.38 -23.89 -8.47
C LYS A 612 -21.97 -25.16 -7.84
N VAL A 613 -22.68 -25.02 -6.72
CA VAL A 613 -23.29 -26.15 -5.99
C VAL A 613 -24.68 -26.43 -6.53
N ILE A 614 -24.88 -27.66 -7.00
CA ILE A 614 -26.17 -28.23 -7.38
C ILE A 614 -26.68 -29.19 -6.31
N ARG A 615 -28.00 -29.26 -6.15
CA ARG A 615 -28.67 -30.28 -5.35
C ARG A 615 -28.92 -31.50 -6.24
N ALA A 616 -28.26 -32.61 -5.93
CA ALA A 616 -28.34 -33.86 -6.70
C ALA A 616 -29.55 -34.73 -6.29
N ALA A 617 -30.10 -34.55 -5.10
CA ALA A 617 -31.29 -35.25 -4.61
C ALA A 617 -32.21 -34.36 -3.77
N ARG A 618 -33.51 -34.49 -3.95
CA ARG A 618 -34.52 -34.03 -3.00
C ARG A 618 -34.80 -35.14 -2.00
N GLY A 619 -35.14 -34.76 -0.77
CA GLY A 619 -35.41 -35.73 0.28
C GLY A 619 -36.61 -35.32 1.13
N ASP A 620 -37.32 -36.31 1.63
CA ASP A 620 -38.42 -36.18 2.58
C ASP A 620 -37.98 -35.30 3.75
N LEU A 621 -38.79 -34.31 4.09
CA LEU A 621 -38.57 -33.48 5.27
C LEU A 621 -38.71 -34.34 6.54
N ASP A 622 -37.91 -34.04 7.56
CA ASP A 622 -38.16 -34.57 8.89
C ASP A 622 -39.46 -33.99 9.50
N ALA A 623 -39.84 -34.49 10.67
CA ALA A 623 -41.06 -34.07 11.36
C ALA A 623 -41.10 -32.57 11.74
N ASN A 624 -40.00 -31.84 11.59
CA ASN A 624 -39.88 -30.41 11.85
C ASN A 624 -39.79 -29.58 10.55
N GLY A 625 -39.95 -30.19 9.37
CA GLY A 625 -39.82 -29.50 8.09
C GLY A 625 -38.38 -29.23 7.64
N LYS A 626 -37.37 -29.84 8.29
CA LYS A 626 -35.96 -29.73 7.87
C LYS A 626 -35.61 -30.84 6.89
N TYR A 627 -34.78 -30.55 5.87
CA TYR A 627 -34.16 -31.61 5.07
C TYR A 627 -33.18 -32.42 5.94
N PRO A 628 -33.34 -33.75 6.07
CA PRO A 628 -32.35 -34.57 6.74
C PRO A 628 -31.10 -34.75 5.86
N TYR A 629 -30.00 -35.20 6.49
CA TYR A 629 -28.60 -35.14 6.00
C TYR A 629 -28.23 -35.88 4.70
N TRP A 630 -29.19 -36.28 3.88
CA TRP A 630 -29.01 -37.13 2.70
C TRP A 630 -29.49 -36.47 1.38
N ALA A 631 -29.85 -35.19 1.41
CA ALA A 631 -29.83 -34.37 0.21
C ALA A 631 -28.37 -34.27 -0.28
N THR A 632 -28.01 -35.07 -1.27
CA THR A 632 -26.67 -35.02 -1.85
C THR A 632 -26.46 -33.69 -2.57
N PHE A 633 -25.35 -33.02 -2.27
CA PHE A 633 -24.89 -31.86 -3.00
C PHE A 633 -23.65 -32.24 -3.80
N SER A 634 -23.54 -31.69 -5.01
CA SER A 634 -22.37 -31.82 -5.86
C SER A 634 -22.01 -30.42 -6.37
N ASN A 635 -20.77 -30.23 -6.78
CA ASN A 635 -20.34 -29.00 -7.41
C ASN A 635 -19.82 -29.27 -8.82
N GLN A 636 -19.84 -28.24 -9.66
CA GLN A 636 -19.33 -28.28 -11.02
C GLN A 636 -18.50 -27.04 -11.30
N SER A 637 -17.40 -27.19 -12.06
CA SER A 637 -16.44 -26.11 -12.36
C SER A 637 -16.54 -25.57 -13.79
N SER A 638 -17.60 -25.90 -14.52
CA SER A 638 -17.85 -25.53 -15.91
C SER A 638 -19.35 -25.35 -16.16
N ASP A 639 -19.72 -24.32 -16.94
CA ASP A 639 -21.07 -24.11 -17.44
C ASP A 639 -21.41 -25.10 -18.58
N SER A 640 -21.36 -26.39 -18.29
CA SER A 640 -22.04 -27.40 -19.10
C SER A 640 -23.55 -27.26 -18.90
N ASP A 641 -24.29 -27.04 -19.99
CA ASP A 641 -25.73 -26.77 -19.93
C ASP A 641 -26.50 -28.03 -19.49
N LEU A 642 -26.73 -28.12 -18.18
CA LEU A 642 -27.56 -29.12 -17.52
C LEU A 642 -29.03 -28.80 -17.79
N GLY A 643 -29.49 -29.16 -18.99
CA GLY A 643 -30.91 -29.41 -19.25
C GLY A 643 -31.50 -30.42 -18.27
N GLU A 644 -32.84 -30.51 -18.20
CA GLU A 644 -33.62 -31.14 -17.11
C GLU A 644 -32.85 -32.18 -16.28
N LEU A 645 -32.62 -31.84 -15.01
CA LEU A 645 -31.81 -32.62 -14.08
C LEU A 645 -32.55 -33.92 -13.72
N ASN A 646 -32.30 -34.96 -14.52
CA ASN A 646 -32.94 -36.25 -14.39
C ASN A 646 -32.25 -37.03 -13.25
N VAL A 647 -32.98 -37.15 -12.14
CA VAL A 647 -32.58 -37.86 -10.92
C VAL A 647 -33.09 -39.29 -11.00
N TYR A 648 -32.20 -40.28 -11.00
CA TYR A 648 -32.58 -41.69 -11.03
C TYR A 648 -32.33 -42.35 -9.68
N THR A 649 -33.32 -43.12 -9.22
CA THR A 649 -33.12 -44.15 -8.19
C THR A 649 -32.55 -45.41 -8.85
N ALA A 650 -31.38 -45.84 -8.39
CA ALA A 650 -30.71 -47.04 -8.89
C ALA A 650 -31.02 -48.24 -8.00
N LYS A 651 -31.83 -49.18 -8.51
CA LYS A 651 -32.19 -50.42 -7.80
C LYS A 651 -31.60 -51.65 -8.48
N VAL A 652 -30.98 -52.51 -7.68
CA VAL A 652 -30.45 -53.81 -8.11
C VAL A 652 -31.39 -54.93 -7.61
N SER A 653 -31.84 -55.80 -8.52
CA SER A 653 -32.83 -56.84 -8.20
C SER A 653 -32.84 -57.96 -9.23
N LYS A 654 -32.60 -59.22 -8.81
CA LYS A 654 -32.67 -60.43 -9.67
C LYS A 654 -31.84 -60.32 -10.96
N GLY A 655 -30.62 -59.81 -10.85
CA GLY A 655 -29.82 -59.55 -12.03
C GLY A 655 -30.07 -58.18 -12.68
N ASN A 656 -31.08 -57.39 -12.32
CA ASN A 656 -31.37 -56.18 -13.11
C ASN A 656 -30.98 -54.89 -12.40
N LEU A 657 -30.22 -54.02 -13.09
CA LEU A 657 -30.06 -52.61 -12.74
C LEU A 657 -31.24 -51.84 -13.33
N THR A 658 -32.23 -51.54 -12.49
CA THR A 658 -33.34 -50.67 -12.84
C THR A 658 -32.98 -49.24 -12.46
N LEU A 659 -32.88 -48.36 -13.46
CA LEU A 659 -32.78 -46.92 -13.27
C LEU A 659 -34.17 -46.31 -13.42
N ARG A 660 -34.84 -46.03 -12.29
CA ARG A 660 -36.16 -45.37 -12.29
C ARG A 660 -35.97 -43.87 -12.19
N LEU A 661 -36.51 -43.11 -13.14
CA LEU A 661 -36.59 -41.65 -13.03
C LEU A 661 -37.51 -41.26 -11.88
N CYS A 662 -37.08 -40.31 -11.05
CA CYS A 662 -37.88 -39.64 -10.02
C CYS A 662 -38.25 -38.23 -10.51
N PRO A 663 -39.45 -38.00 -11.09
CA PRO A 663 -39.81 -36.71 -11.68
C PRO A 663 -40.02 -35.59 -10.65
N ASP A 664 -40.27 -35.95 -9.40
CA ASP A 664 -40.33 -35.08 -8.22
C ASP A 664 -38.95 -34.83 -7.56
N GLN A 665 -37.92 -35.51 -8.08
CA GLN A 665 -36.55 -35.60 -7.56
C GLN A 665 -36.45 -36.17 -6.13
N LEU A 666 -37.52 -36.79 -5.60
CA LEU A 666 -37.53 -37.43 -4.29
C LEU A 666 -36.89 -38.83 -4.36
N ILE A 667 -36.24 -39.20 -3.27
CA ILE A 667 -35.46 -40.44 -3.10
C ILE A 667 -35.73 -40.94 -1.68
N ALA A 668 -35.69 -42.26 -1.41
CA ALA A 668 -35.78 -42.76 -0.05
C ALA A 668 -34.41 -42.81 0.65
N LYS A 669 -34.40 -42.66 1.99
CA LYS A 669 -33.18 -42.79 2.82
C LYS A 669 -32.52 -44.16 2.59
N GLY A 670 -31.38 -44.17 1.91
CA GLY A 670 -30.58 -45.36 1.62
C GLY A 670 -30.60 -45.83 0.15
N GLU A 671 -31.31 -45.15 -0.75
CA GLU A 671 -31.27 -45.46 -2.18
C GLU A 671 -30.08 -44.81 -2.90
N GLY A 672 -29.53 -45.50 -3.91
CA GLY A 672 -28.43 -44.99 -4.73
C GLY A 672 -28.91 -43.94 -5.74
N VAL A 673 -28.27 -42.77 -5.71
CA VAL A 673 -28.60 -41.63 -6.58
C VAL A 673 -27.72 -41.62 -7.82
N LEU A 674 -28.32 -41.47 -9.00
CA LEU A 674 -27.59 -41.28 -10.26
C LEU A 674 -28.14 -40.05 -11.00
N VAL A 675 -27.31 -39.01 -11.13
CA VAL A 675 -27.69 -37.75 -11.80
C VAL A 675 -27.21 -37.79 -13.24
N LYS A 676 -28.10 -37.46 -14.18
CA LYS A 676 -27.80 -37.40 -15.61
C LYS A 676 -28.07 -36.00 -16.17
N GLY A 677 -27.05 -35.40 -16.79
CA GLY A 677 -27.19 -34.19 -17.60
C GLY A 677 -27.48 -34.50 -19.07
N SER A 678 -27.38 -33.46 -19.91
CA SER A 678 -27.53 -33.56 -21.37
C SER A 678 -26.48 -34.47 -22.04
N SER A 679 -25.33 -34.71 -21.40
CA SER A 679 -24.21 -35.49 -21.96
C SER A 679 -23.48 -36.43 -20.99
N GLU A 680 -23.47 -36.18 -19.67
CA GLU A 680 -22.67 -36.94 -18.69
C GLU A 680 -23.43 -37.31 -17.40
N TYR A 681 -22.82 -38.16 -16.56
CA TYR A 681 -23.36 -38.65 -15.28
C TYR A 681 -22.49 -38.18 -14.09
N LEU A 682 -23.13 -37.82 -12.97
CA LEU A 682 -22.46 -37.32 -11.76
C LEU A 682 -22.83 -38.13 -10.50
N ASN A 683 -21.92 -38.12 -9.52
CA ASN A 683 -21.90 -38.99 -8.34
C ASN A 683 -21.67 -38.16 -7.05
N ALA A 684 -22.08 -38.67 -5.89
CA ALA A 684 -22.02 -37.98 -4.59
C ALA A 684 -21.70 -38.95 -3.43
N LEU A 685 -21.20 -38.41 -2.30
CA LEU A 685 -20.47 -39.17 -1.28
C LEU A 685 -21.22 -39.30 0.06
N MET A 686 -21.00 -40.40 0.76
CA MET A 686 -21.64 -40.78 2.05
C MET A 686 -20.65 -41.58 2.93
N LEU A 687 -20.96 -41.73 4.22
CA LEU A 687 -20.18 -42.45 5.25
C LEU A 687 -21.17 -43.11 6.27
N ASN A 688 -20.84 -44.14 7.06
CA ASN A 688 -19.55 -44.83 7.27
C ASN A 688 -19.74 -46.31 7.72
N THR A 689 -18.61 -47.03 7.87
CA THR A 689 -18.32 -48.23 8.70
C THR A 689 -19.37 -48.66 9.76
N VAL A 690 -19.56 -49.95 10.06
CA VAL A 690 -18.52 -51.01 10.25
C VAL A 690 -18.83 -52.34 9.50
N SER A 691 -18.37 -53.51 9.95
CA SER A 691 -18.12 -54.70 9.10
C SER A 691 -18.18 -56.07 9.82
N GLU A 692 -18.46 -57.17 9.10
CA GLU A 692 -17.70 -58.44 9.20
C GLU A 692 -17.72 -59.29 7.89
N THR A 693 -17.55 -60.62 7.93
CA THR A 693 -16.92 -61.42 6.83
C THR A 693 -17.79 -62.47 6.12
N ALA A 694 -17.41 -62.82 4.87
CA ALA A 694 -18.22 -63.56 3.89
C ALA A 694 -17.49 -64.69 3.12
N GLU A 695 -18.24 -65.41 2.29
CA GLU A 695 -17.82 -66.15 1.07
C GLU A 695 -18.97 -66.08 0.02
N ALA A 696 -18.76 -66.15 -1.30
CA ALA A 696 -17.60 -65.82 -2.15
C ALA A 696 -18.02 -65.74 -3.64
N ASN A 697 -17.37 -64.88 -4.44
CA ASN A 697 -17.31 -64.93 -5.93
C ASN A 697 -18.68 -64.75 -6.69
N ASN A 698 -18.88 -64.80 -8.03
CA ASN A 698 -18.14 -64.99 -9.31
C ASN A 698 -18.73 -63.95 -10.36
N ASP A 699 -18.22 -63.54 -11.55
CA ASP A 699 -16.95 -63.67 -12.30
C ASP A 699 -16.82 -62.69 -13.54
N LEU A 700 -15.71 -61.93 -13.73
CA LEU A 700 -15.54 -60.81 -14.73
C LEU A 700 -14.08 -60.35 -15.18
N VAL A 701 -13.70 -60.30 -16.47
CA VAL A 701 -12.29 -60.13 -16.99
C VAL A 701 -11.69 -58.68 -17.08
N ALA A 702 -10.36 -58.49 -16.91
CA ALA A 702 -9.62 -57.20 -16.87
C ALA A 702 -8.32 -57.07 -17.75
N THR A 703 -7.80 -55.85 -17.96
CA THR A 703 -6.51 -55.53 -18.68
C THR A 703 -5.69 -54.38 -18.04
N PRO A 704 -4.37 -54.19 -18.33
CA PRO A 704 -3.52 -53.12 -17.74
C PRO A 704 -3.79 -51.69 -18.28
N ALA A 705 -3.27 -50.67 -17.58
CA ALA A 705 -3.31 -49.25 -18.01
C ALA A 705 -1.97 -48.73 -18.59
N GLU A 706 -2.04 -47.66 -19.40
CA GLU A 706 -0.88 -46.98 -20.02
C GLU A 706 0.06 -46.35 -18.96
N PRO A 707 1.40 -46.48 -19.09
CA PRO A 707 2.35 -46.12 -18.04
C PRO A 707 2.61 -44.61 -17.90
N THR A 708 2.18 -43.78 -18.85
CA THR A 708 2.53 -42.34 -18.92
C THR A 708 1.72 -41.44 -17.98
N ILE A 709 0.70 -41.97 -17.28
CA ILE A 709 -0.26 -41.17 -16.51
C ILE A 709 0.14 -41.03 -15.02
N ILE A 710 1.00 -41.90 -14.49
CA ILE A 710 1.41 -41.92 -13.07
C ILE A 710 2.89 -42.33 -12.95
N ASN A 711 3.69 -41.57 -12.20
CA ASN A 711 5.06 -41.95 -11.83
C ASN A 711 5.02 -43.20 -10.92
N ALA A 712 5.28 -44.37 -11.50
CA ALA A 712 5.14 -45.65 -10.80
C ALA A 712 6.28 -45.96 -9.80
N GLU A 713 7.44 -45.31 -9.95
CA GLU A 713 8.69 -45.73 -9.31
C GLU A 713 8.74 -45.51 -7.78
N GLU A 714 7.98 -44.56 -7.23
CA GLU A 714 7.98 -44.27 -5.78
C GLU A 714 6.99 -45.14 -4.96
N THR A 715 6.15 -45.99 -5.59
CA THR A 715 5.02 -46.63 -4.87
C THR A 715 4.91 -48.14 -4.99
N GLY A 716 5.50 -48.80 -5.99
CA GLY A 716 5.43 -50.27 -6.11
C GLY A 716 4.04 -50.85 -6.46
N HIS A 717 3.17 -50.06 -7.09
CA HIS A 717 1.81 -50.47 -7.49
C HIS A 717 1.65 -50.59 -9.02
N VAL A 718 0.70 -51.42 -9.46
CA VAL A 718 0.27 -51.55 -10.88
C VAL A 718 -1.24 -51.32 -10.99
N LEU A 719 -1.68 -50.61 -12.03
CA LEU A 719 -3.08 -50.30 -12.30
C LEU A 719 -3.63 -51.04 -13.52
N TYR A 720 -4.85 -51.56 -13.37
CA TYR A 720 -5.63 -52.25 -14.38
C TYR A 720 -6.90 -51.46 -14.69
N ARG A 721 -7.30 -51.45 -15.97
CA ARG A 721 -8.54 -50.88 -16.49
C ARG A 721 -9.51 -52.01 -16.85
N LEU A 722 -10.51 -52.24 -16.00
CA LEU A 722 -11.66 -53.07 -16.32
C LEU A 722 -12.50 -52.36 -17.40
N THR A 723 -12.57 -52.92 -18.61
CA THR A 723 -13.28 -52.31 -19.75
C THR A 723 -14.37 -53.23 -20.27
N TYR A 724 -15.63 -52.79 -20.22
CA TYR A 724 -16.73 -53.51 -20.87
C TYR A 724 -16.79 -53.14 -22.36
N ASN A 725 -16.33 -54.06 -23.22
CA ASN A 725 -16.23 -53.84 -24.66
C ASN A 725 -17.57 -54.11 -25.37
N ASN A 726 -18.37 -53.05 -25.55
CA ASN A 726 -19.48 -53.07 -26.51
C ASN A 726 -18.94 -52.93 -27.95
N VAL A 727 -19.01 -54.01 -28.73
CA VAL A 727 -18.44 -54.13 -30.09
C VAL A 727 -19.18 -53.28 -31.15
N VAL A 728 -20.19 -52.49 -30.77
CA VAL A 728 -21.07 -51.74 -31.70
C VAL A 728 -20.93 -50.22 -31.59
N THR A 729 -20.40 -49.68 -30.47
CA THR A 729 -20.53 -48.24 -30.15
C THR A 729 -19.25 -47.51 -29.79
N GLU A 730 -18.11 -48.21 -29.66
CA GLU A 730 -16.79 -47.70 -29.22
C GLU A 730 -16.74 -46.96 -27.86
N LYS A 731 -17.89 -46.75 -27.20
CA LYS A 731 -18.00 -46.18 -25.85
C LYS A 731 -17.88 -47.26 -24.78
N GLY A 732 -16.65 -47.57 -24.39
CA GLY A 732 -16.37 -48.48 -23.27
C GLY A 732 -16.56 -47.80 -21.91
N LEU A 733 -17.38 -48.39 -21.03
CA LEU A 733 -17.29 -48.13 -19.59
C LEU A 733 -15.94 -48.65 -19.07
N GLY A 734 -15.26 -47.83 -18.26
CA GLY A 734 -13.93 -48.13 -17.74
C GLY A 734 -13.81 -47.89 -16.24
N PHE A 735 -13.56 -48.94 -15.48
CA PHE A 735 -13.23 -48.88 -14.05
C PHE A 735 -11.73 -49.13 -13.84
N TYR A 736 -11.16 -48.65 -12.73
CA TYR A 736 -9.73 -48.78 -12.43
C TYR A 736 -9.49 -49.53 -11.11
N LEU A 737 -8.52 -50.44 -11.10
CA LEU A 737 -8.13 -51.28 -9.97
C LEU A 737 -6.60 -51.22 -9.79
N GLY A 738 -6.12 -50.95 -8.57
CA GLY A 738 -4.69 -50.85 -8.24
C GLY A 738 -4.22 -51.98 -7.31
N VAL A 739 -3.02 -52.53 -7.56
CA VAL A 739 -2.52 -53.77 -6.95
C VAL A 739 -1.05 -53.61 -6.51
N VAL A 740 -0.66 -54.19 -5.36
CA VAL A 740 0.65 -54.00 -4.69
C VAL A 740 1.66 -55.10 -5.06
N LYS A 741 2.94 -54.75 -5.20
CA LYS A 741 4.05 -55.69 -5.46
C LYS A 741 5.08 -55.82 -4.32
N ASP A 742 5.81 -56.94 -4.32
CA ASP A 742 7.04 -57.15 -3.52
C ASP A 742 8.29 -56.57 -4.20
N ALA A 743 9.44 -56.66 -3.53
CA ALA A 743 10.73 -56.15 -4.01
C ALA A 743 11.26 -56.91 -5.24
N GLU A 744 10.83 -58.16 -5.40
CA GLU A 744 11.12 -59.06 -6.52
C GLU A 744 10.18 -58.82 -7.72
N GLY A 745 9.13 -58.00 -7.55
CA GLY A 745 8.20 -57.58 -8.60
C GLY A 745 6.97 -58.47 -8.79
N ASN A 746 6.66 -59.38 -7.86
CA ASN A 746 5.46 -60.22 -7.86
C ASN A 746 4.31 -59.51 -7.13
N VAL A 747 3.07 -59.90 -7.43
CA VAL A 747 1.87 -59.30 -6.82
C VAL A 747 1.55 -60.00 -5.49
N ILE A 748 1.51 -59.22 -4.40
CA ILE A 748 1.38 -59.76 -3.03
C ILE A 748 0.14 -59.31 -2.26
N SER A 749 -0.52 -58.21 -2.64
CA SER A 749 -1.82 -57.86 -2.07
C SER A 749 -2.67 -56.99 -3.00
N ASN A 750 -3.99 -57.12 -2.87
CA ASN A 750 -4.98 -56.34 -3.63
C ASN A 750 -5.66 -55.33 -2.69
N ASN A 751 -4.84 -54.59 -1.94
CA ASN A 751 -5.26 -53.93 -0.71
C ASN A 751 -5.68 -52.46 -0.95
N GLY A 752 -6.91 -52.26 -1.41
CA GLY A 752 -7.49 -50.94 -1.68
C GLY A 752 -7.49 -49.97 -0.48
N SER A 753 -7.29 -50.48 0.73
CA SER A 753 -7.14 -49.71 1.98
C SER A 753 -5.92 -48.79 2.03
N GLN A 754 -4.91 -48.99 1.17
CA GLN A 754 -3.71 -48.14 1.11
C GLN A 754 -3.62 -47.28 -0.16
N LEU A 755 -4.59 -47.38 -1.08
CA LEU A 755 -4.69 -46.45 -2.21
C LEU A 755 -5.17 -45.08 -1.70
N LYS A 756 -4.32 -44.05 -1.82
CA LYS A 756 -4.77 -42.65 -1.76
C LYS A 756 -5.78 -42.42 -2.90
N ALA A 757 -7.06 -42.45 -2.57
CA ALA A 757 -8.13 -42.33 -3.54
C ALA A 757 -8.03 -41.01 -4.31
N THR A 758 -8.00 -41.09 -5.65
CA THR A 758 -8.23 -39.92 -6.49
C THR A 758 -9.71 -39.54 -6.40
N PRO A 759 -10.07 -38.25 -6.31
CA PRO A 759 -11.47 -37.83 -6.34
C PRO A 759 -12.23 -38.33 -7.57
N ASN A 760 -13.57 -38.38 -7.45
CA ASN A 760 -14.52 -38.59 -8.55
C ASN A 760 -14.49 -39.98 -9.23
N LYS A 761 -14.22 -41.07 -8.48
CA LYS A 761 -14.35 -42.45 -8.98
C LYS A 761 -15.13 -43.36 -8.02
N ALA A 762 -15.92 -44.27 -8.58
CA ALA A 762 -16.57 -45.37 -7.88
C ALA A 762 -15.81 -46.68 -8.14
N TYR A 763 -15.84 -47.61 -7.18
CA TYR A 763 -15.11 -48.87 -7.21
C TYR A 763 -16.09 -50.03 -7.01
N LEU A 764 -15.97 -51.06 -7.84
CA LEU A 764 -16.70 -52.32 -7.67
C LEU A 764 -15.82 -53.27 -6.86
N ASN A 765 -16.28 -53.69 -5.67
CA ASN A 765 -15.52 -54.63 -4.85
C ASN A 765 -15.81 -56.06 -5.32
N VAL A 766 -14.86 -56.65 -6.06
CA VAL A 766 -14.93 -58.01 -6.60
C VAL A 766 -13.61 -58.72 -6.36
N THR A 767 -13.68 -60.00 -5.98
CA THR A 767 -12.49 -60.86 -5.78
C THR A 767 -11.81 -61.19 -7.12
N THR A 768 -10.56 -61.61 -7.10
CA THR A 768 -9.88 -62.17 -8.30
C THR A 768 -10.55 -63.46 -8.79
N GLU A 769 -11.23 -64.17 -7.89
CA GLU A 769 -12.09 -65.32 -8.22
C GLU A 769 -13.55 -64.90 -8.51
N ALA A 770 -13.79 -63.58 -8.61
CA ALA A 770 -14.87 -62.97 -9.36
C ALA A 770 -14.35 -62.33 -10.66
N ALA A 771 -13.46 -63.02 -11.39
CA ALA A 771 -12.85 -62.57 -12.66
C ALA A 771 -13.01 -63.46 -13.94
N THR A 772 -13.76 -64.58 -13.93
CA THR A 772 -13.63 -65.70 -14.92
C THR A 772 -14.90 -66.38 -15.51
N LYS A 773 -15.65 -67.25 -14.79
CA LYS A 773 -16.72 -68.16 -15.31
C LYS A 773 -18.04 -68.24 -14.43
N PRO A 774 -19.12 -67.50 -14.73
CA PRO A 774 -20.28 -67.31 -13.83
C PRO A 774 -21.35 -68.42 -13.85
N ALA A 775 -22.28 -68.41 -12.87
CA ALA A 775 -23.43 -69.34 -12.75
C ALA A 775 -24.69 -68.67 -12.16
N SER A 776 -25.88 -69.28 -12.36
CA SER A 776 -27.17 -68.57 -12.42
C SER A 776 -28.13 -68.78 -11.23
N ALA A 777 -27.73 -68.53 -9.98
CA ALA A 777 -28.63 -68.61 -8.82
C ALA A 777 -28.28 -67.64 -7.69
N ALA A 778 -29.32 -67.15 -6.98
CA ALA A 778 -29.27 -66.25 -5.82
C ALA A 778 -28.54 -64.90 -6.04
N LEU A 779 -29.29 -63.85 -6.43
CA LEU A 779 -28.81 -62.47 -6.58
C LEU A 779 -29.80 -61.47 -5.90
N THR A 780 -29.45 -60.93 -4.72
CA THR A 780 -30.28 -60.03 -3.89
C THR A 780 -29.43 -59.05 -3.09
N ARG A 781 -29.86 -57.78 -2.89
CA ARG A 781 -29.11 -56.69 -2.21
C ARG A 781 -27.89 -56.14 -3.00
N GLY A 782 -27.42 -54.95 -2.58
CA GLY A 782 -25.98 -54.75 -2.45
C GLY A 782 -25.21 -53.83 -3.42
N PHE A 783 -25.63 -52.57 -3.65
CA PHE A 783 -24.59 -51.54 -3.83
C PHE A 783 -23.98 -51.24 -2.47
N VAL A 784 -22.79 -51.78 -2.19
CA VAL A 784 -22.13 -51.62 -0.87
C VAL A 784 -21.32 -50.33 -0.82
N PHE A 785 -21.84 -49.37 -0.06
CA PHE A 785 -21.00 -48.51 0.79
C PHE A 785 -21.06 -49.14 2.19
N SER A 786 -19.92 -49.41 2.82
CA SER A 786 -19.78 -50.42 3.90
C SER A 786 -20.75 -50.24 5.09
N GLY A 787 -21.55 -51.22 5.47
CA GLY A 787 -21.86 -52.50 4.79
C GLY A 787 -22.70 -53.43 5.67
N ASP A 788 -23.54 -54.26 5.05
CA ASP A 788 -24.34 -55.33 5.66
C ASP A 788 -24.36 -56.54 4.71
N ASP A 789 -24.47 -57.77 5.24
CA ASP A 789 -24.25 -59.01 4.50
C ASP A 789 -25.35 -59.43 3.49
N GLU A 790 -25.00 -60.47 2.71
CA GLU A 790 -25.77 -61.33 1.80
C GLU A 790 -26.14 -60.82 0.39
N THR A 791 -25.54 -61.49 -0.61
CA THR A 791 -25.96 -61.62 -2.02
C THR A 791 -25.86 -60.35 -2.91
N THR A 792 -26.27 -60.35 -4.19
CA THR A 792 -25.39 -60.68 -5.35
C THR A 792 -25.82 -59.96 -6.67
N ALA A 793 -25.13 -60.27 -7.78
CA ALA A 793 -24.88 -59.48 -9.02
C ALA A 793 -26.02 -59.22 -10.08
N ILE A 794 -25.62 -58.89 -11.33
CA ILE A 794 -26.41 -58.22 -12.40
C ILE A 794 -26.25 -58.90 -13.79
N ASP A 795 -27.38 -59.35 -14.38
CA ASP A 795 -27.62 -59.89 -15.72
C ASP A 795 -28.06 -58.86 -16.80
N GLU A 796 -28.94 -57.87 -16.49
CA GLU A 796 -29.54 -56.96 -17.51
C GLU A 796 -29.73 -55.49 -17.02
N ILE A 797 -29.86 -54.53 -17.94
CA ILE A 797 -30.12 -53.11 -17.65
C ILE A 797 -31.37 -52.65 -18.40
N VAL A 798 -32.35 -52.11 -17.68
CA VAL A 798 -33.62 -51.62 -18.26
C VAL A 798 -33.83 -50.14 -17.88
N ILE A 799 -34.23 -49.35 -18.88
CA ILE A 799 -34.54 -47.92 -18.75
C ILE A 799 -35.99 -47.74 -19.20
N GLU A 800 -36.85 -47.23 -18.32
CA GLU A 800 -38.23 -46.85 -18.67
C GLU A 800 -38.32 -45.33 -18.83
N GLY A 801 -38.74 -44.87 -20.02
CA GLY A 801 -38.88 -43.46 -20.36
C GLY A 801 -39.52 -43.25 -21.74
N ASP A 802 -40.82 -42.93 -21.72
CA ASP A 802 -41.72 -42.50 -22.79
C ASP A 802 -41.85 -43.28 -24.12
N ALA A 803 -43.11 -43.35 -24.60
CA ALA A 803 -43.54 -43.77 -25.94
C ALA A 803 -42.98 -45.13 -26.45
N GLY A 804 -43.42 -46.22 -25.83
CA GLY A 804 -42.90 -47.57 -26.11
C GLY A 804 -43.33 -48.21 -27.45
N ILE A 805 -42.54 -49.22 -27.84
CA ILE A 805 -42.96 -50.34 -28.69
C ILE A 805 -42.55 -51.63 -27.97
N SER A 806 -43.51 -52.42 -27.52
CA SER A 806 -43.27 -53.82 -27.13
C SER A 806 -43.60 -54.72 -28.32
N GLY A 807 -42.72 -55.69 -28.63
CA GLY A 807 -42.73 -56.36 -29.94
C GLY A 807 -42.23 -57.79 -29.91
N SER A 808 -42.88 -58.67 -29.16
CA SER A 808 -42.65 -60.12 -29.26
C SER A 808 -43.17 -60.65 -30.60
N VAL A 809 -42.28 -60.95 -31.55
CA VAL A 809 -42.66 -61.50 -32.86
C VAL A 809 -43.02 -62.99 -32.71
N ASN A 810 -44.20 -63.37 -33.21
CA ASN A 810 -44.75 -64.72 -33.07
C ASN A 810 -43.95 -65.78 -33.85
N ALA A 811 -43.97 -67.02 -33.36
CA ALA A 811 -43.22 -68.14 -33.91
C ALA A 811 -43.90 -68.84 -35.11
N ASP A 812 -44.82 -68.16 -35.82
CA ASP A 812 -45.69 -68.75 -36.84
C ASP A 812 -45.01 -69.06 -38.19
N GLY A 813 -43.71 -68.74 -38.34
CA GLY A 813 -42.97 -68.92 -39.58
C GLY A 813 -43.00 -67.73 -40.53
N SER A 814 -43.67 -66.63 -40.18
CA SER A 814 -43.64 -65.38 -40.96
C SER A 814 -42.23 -64.80 -41.09
N ILE A 815 -42.04 -64.04 -42.17
CA ILE A 815 -40.78 -63.36 -42.49
C ILE A 815 -41.01 -61.86 -42.34
N TYR A 816 -40.07 -61.17 -41.71
CA TYR A 816 -40.14 -59.73 -41.42
C TYR A 816 -38.90 -59.00 -41.95
N ASN A 817 -39.06 -57.76 -42.39
CA ASN A 817 -37.91 -56.89 -42.69
C ASN A 817 -37.23 -56.40 -41.40
N LEU A 818 -36.10 -55.69 -41.54
CA LEU A 818 -35.33 -55.17 -40.40
C LEU A 818 -36.04 -54.02 -39.65
N GLN A 819 -37.19 -53.56 -40.17
CA GLN A 819 -38.08 -52.56 -39.58
C GLN A 819 -39.32 -53.21 -38.92
N GLY A 820 -39.36 -54.55 -38.79
CA GLY A 820 -40.43 -55.28 -38.11
C GLY A 820 -41.72 -55.47 -38.92
N GLN A 821 -41.74 -55.13 -40.21
CA GLN A 821 -42.91 -55.28 -41.07
C GLN A 821 -42.92 -56.67 -41.72
N GLN A 822 -44.07 -57.33 -41.77
CA GLN A 822 -44.24 -58.67 -42.35
C GLN A 822 -44.11 -58.62 -43.89
N VAL A 823 -43.39 -59.58 -44.48
CA VAL A 823 -43.09 -59.65 -45.91
C VAL A 823 -43.51 -61.00 -46.47
N THR A 824 -44.53 -61.00 -47.32
CA THR A 824 -45.12 -62.22 -47.92
C THR A 824 -44.37 -62.74 -49.15
N ALA A 825 -43.62 -61.88 -49.84
CA ALA A 825 -42.80 -62.24 -51.01
C ALA A 825 -41.41 -61.57 -50.91
N PRO A 826 -40.50 -62.07 -50.05
CA PRO A 826 -39.18 -61.50 -49.88
C PRO A 826 -38.29 -61.73 -51.11
N VAL A 827 -37.52 -60.71 -51.46
CA VAL A 827 -36.48 -60.76 -52.51
C VAL A 827 -35.12 -61.15 -51.91
N LYS A 828 -34.05 -61.13 -52.70
CA LYS A 828 -32.68 -61.33 -52.21
C LYS A 828 -32.32 -60.25 -51.17
N GLY A 829 -32.04 -60.65 -49.93
CA GLY A 829 -31.84 -59.72 -48.81
C GLY A 829 -31.72 -60.38 -47.44
N LEU A 830 -31.58 -59.56 -46.40
CA LEU A 830 -31.50 -59.96 -45.00
C LEU A 830 -32.83 -59.70 -44.30
N TYR A 831 -33.41 -60.74 -43.69
CA TYR A 831 -34.72 -60.72 -43.04
C TYR A 831 -34.67 -61.38 -41.65
N ILE A 832 -35.76 -61.29 -40.89
CA ILE A 832 -35.96 -61.99 -39.63
C ILE A 832 -37.07 -63.04 -39.82
N LYS A 833 -36.82 -64.28 -39.38
CA LYS A 833 -37.81 -65.37 -39.32
C LYS A 833 -37.58 -66.15 -38.02
N ASN A 834 -38.63 -66.40 -37.24
CA ASN A 834 -38.58 -67.09 -35.95
C ASN A 834 -37.43 -66.58 -35.05
N ASN A 835 -37.35 -65.25 -34.89
CA ASN A 835 -36.33 -64.52 -34.12
C ASN A 835 -34.85 -64.80 -34.50
N LYS A 836 -34.60 -65.32 -35.71
CA LYS A 836 -33.26 -65.48 -36.28
C LYS A 836 -33.10 -64.65 -37.56
N LYS A 837 -31.92 -64.04 -37.73
CA LYS A 837 -31.52 -63.39 -38.98
C LYS A 837 -31.32 -64.45 -40.06
N VAL A 838 -31.96 -64.28 -41.21
CA VAL A 838 -31.89 -65.18 -42.37
C VAL A 838 -31.56 -64.41 -43.63
N ILE A 839 -30.67 -64.96 -44.46
CA ILE A 839 -30.32 -64.40 -45.77
C ILE A 839 -31.06 -65.18 -46.85
N ILE A 840 -31.90 -64.49 -47.61
CA ILE A 840 -32.55 -65.00 -48.81
C ILE A 840 -31.64 -64.62 -49.99
N LYS A 841 -31.26 -65.63 -50.79
CA LYS A 841 -30.15 -65.57 -51.76
C LYS A 841 -30.61 -65.40 -53.20
#